data_AF-G4D562-F1
#
_entry.id   AF-G4D562-F1
#
_cell.length_a   1.000
_cell.length_b   1.000
_cell.length_c   1.000
_cell.angle_alpha   90.00
_cell.angle_beta   90.00
_cell.angle_gamma   90.00
#
_symmetry.space_group_name_H-M   'P 1'
#
loop_
_entity.id
_entity.type
_entity.pdbx_description
1 polymer ?
#
loop_
_entity_poly.entity_id
_entity_poly.type
_entity_poly.pdbx_seq_one_letter_code
_entity_poly.pdbx_strand_id
1 'polypeptide(L)'
;MSPSENEDITKNMFKIWNVDLRKKVLVEKYEDELNKKPLEEKIKEAKKIKQGNKSKEAFVALQDAIAAAEQVLASATEQSKLDEAVTTLDNAVKVFNKSLDIKAPVEDGEYTAPVKIMHAYNKGETSMANGAIVSPAKLIYSGDKVKVELEFKGLHLMGTKGHLTNLFYFENNKLPKEGGKAIETKVEKKTMDMGLDGKQHEFPQLFSFTIDRDLFENSDFLWCKVWVDAMDGIAGKGPGGGEQKAKIVIDKTNLTKLEKPQELNKKPLEDKILEAKSVEQGKKTDEALNALRTAIIEAEKVLANATEQDALDKAVEDLDKAIETFKTSADKIEPKPELKKEALTKAIAEAEKVEQGKKTDVAFETLKAAIESAKSILNSANEQSQLDTALTNLNNAVKVFNESADKATEPENKDKVYNVPVSLMQFAYPNKESMGAKAIDGPAKVSIKGDTVEIDLTFKGIEVPLGEQVLYGHLTNLFSYENNNDRGRAIEAEVIEKVIDEKSGGKEFPRVFRITLTKAEYDALENNTLYVKVWVDAMDGIAGKGPGGGEQKARLVLDKSGATDITPGGDTPTPPTPTPSPTPDLGSKTKLIDALRSYSNLGGPHYTYKSNMEYVNAYNSAMALLSRSNVTENEIKSAIDNLKTAASGLVKGSNNSGIGNNWGNNNNWGNNNSGWNNNWGNNNNSSWGNNSSWGNQNNNQNNGPVTIQYEVPVEILHAHQSGYSMANNAINHTARVEERNGQFRYSVQFVPMQRDFGGKTLTGNLTNLFIYDGNKYQASQSSGNVWSWVMNGKYDKVNIAVWVDAMDQIMGKGPGGGEQNAIISFDWSRAKEVGRVGGNNNQNQQNQQNQQNKQNQQNQQNTSNSQSTTSSSKFTDANGHWAKTAIDYVVNKGYFKGLSETQFGPNESITRGQFVTVLGRMLNVNTNDYKTQKFNDVKSDEYYSPYISWANKMGVVNGVGNNNFAPDKALTREEMAVMMTRFLKVSGKNLNAKGGTSGFKDQDSIASWAKDSVKEMARLGVVKGMDDGNFAPKTSFTRGQVAQVLYNIDHN
;
A
#
# COMPACT_ATOMS: atom_id res chain seq x y z
N MET A 1 -53.87 13.79 -90.83
CA MET A 1 -53.84 14.07 -92.28
C MET A 1 -55.09 14.89 -92.56
N SER A 2 -55.05 16.19 -92.90
CA SER A 2 -54.21 16.95 -93.82
C SER A 2 -53.76 18.33 -93.25
N PRO A 3 -52.81 19.05 -93.90
CA PRO A 3 -51.81 19.90 -93.23
C PRO A 3 -51.71 21.36 -93.74
N SER A 4 -50.93 22.19 -93.03
CA SER A 4 -49.92 23.16 -93.55
C SER A 4 -49.35 23.97 -92.37
N GLU A 5 -48.09 23.78 -91.94
CA GLU A 5 -46.90 24.62 -92.27
C GLU A 5 -46.99 26.06 -91.68
N ASN A 6 -46.00 26.69 -91.02
CA ASN A 6 -44.62 26.36 -90.68
C ASN A 6 -44.10 27.39 -89.63
N GLU A 7 -43.08 26.99 -88.85
CA GLU A 7 -42.02 27.71 -88.08
C GLU A 7 -42.26 29.14 -87.52
N ASP A 8 -42.13 29.43 -86.22
CA ASP A 8 -40.97 29.36 -85.29
C ASP A 8 -40.07 30.63 -85.28
N ILE A 9 -39.48 30.91 -84.11
CA ILE A 9 -38.42 31.90 -83.78
C ILE A 9 -38.93 33.32 -83.43
N THR A 10 -39.08 33.71 -82.15
CA THR A 10 -37.95 34.15 -81.31
C THR A 10 -38.31 34.33 -79.83
N LYS A 11 -37.34 33.95 -79.01
CA LYS A 11 -37.17 34.11 -77.56
C LYS A 11 -37.41 35.52 -76.99
N ASN A 12 -37.73 35.49 -75.69
CA ASN A 12 -37.17 36.29 -74.59
C ASN A 12 -37.87 37.58 -74.10
N MET A 13 -38.11 37.54 -72.77
CA MET A 13 -38.09 38.63 -71.78
C MET A 13 -39.39 39.38 -71.39
N PHE A 14 -39.89 38.95 -70.22
CA PHE A 14 -40.17 39.77 -69.03
C PHE A 14 -41.33 40.80 -69.00
N LYS A 15 -42.30 40.50 -68.12
CA LYS A 15 -42.81 41.36 -67.02
C LYS A 15 -43.43 42.74 -67.35
N ILE A 16 -44.74 42.89 -67.09
CA ILE A 16 -45.34 43.67 -65.96
C ILE A 16 -46.79 44.08 -66.28
N TRP A 17 -47.65 43.88 -65.26
CA TRP A 17 -48.96 44.50 -64.99
C TRP A 17 -50.11 44.32 -65.98
N ASN A 18 -51.26 43.90 -65.44
CA ASN A 18 -52.51 44.54 -65.87
C ASN A 18 -53.58 44.53 -64.76
N VAL A 19 -54.22 45.69 -64.64
CA VAL A 19 -55.34 46.06 -63.77
C VAL A 19 -56.36 46.76 -64.68
N ASP A 20 -57.62 46.72 -64.25
CA ASP A 20 -58.72 47.63 -64.61
C ASP A 20 -59.60 47.35 -65.84
N LEU A 21 -60.92 47.59 -65.82
CA LEU A 21 -61.99 47.69 -64.80
C LEU A 21 -63.28 48.12 -65.56
N ARG A 22 -64.44 47.55 -65.15
CA ARG A 22 -65.81 48.16 -65.11
C ARG A 22 -66.54 48.46 -66.43
N LYS A 23 -67.88 48.52 -66.54
CA LYS A 23 -69.13 48.18 -65.77
C LYS A 23 -70.29 48.52 -66.74
N LYS A 24 -71.45 47.86 -66.75
CA LYS A 24 -72.69 48.12 -65.93
C LYS A 24 -73.82 47.20 -66.47
N VAL A 25 -74.92 46.80 -65.83
CA VAL A 25 -75.49 46.66 -64.46
C VAL A 25 -76.91 46.08 -64.69
N LEU A 26 -77.37 45.11 -63.87
CA LEU A 26 -78.80 44.91 -63.54
C LEU A 26 -78.93 44.14 -62.20
N VAL A 27 -79.29 44.91 -61.17
CA VAL A 27 -79.96 44.65 -59.86
C VAL A 27 -79.98 43.22 -59.27
N GLU A 28 -79.25 43.03 -58.16
CA GLU A 28 -79.51 42.03 -57.11
C GLU A 28 -79.86 42.76 -55.80
N LYS A 29 -80.90 42.27 -55.10
CA LYS A 29 -81.28 42.69 -53.74
C LYS A 29 -80.12 42.45 -52.79
N TYR A 30 -79.57 43.51 -52.20
CA TYR A 30 -78.83 43.40 -50.94
C TYR A 30 -79.85 43.30 -49.80
N GLU A 31 -80.02 42.11 -49.23
CA GLU A 31 -80.41 42.01 -47.82
C GLU A 31 -79.21 42.48 -47.00
N ASP A 32 -79.39 43.48 -46.14
CA ASP A 32 -78.33 43.92 -45.22
C ASP A 32 -78.03 42.74 -44.27
N GLU A 33 -76.99 41.96 -44.59
CA GLU A 33 -76.52 40.89 -43.71
C GLU A 33 -76.14 41.50 -42.35
N LEU A 34 -76.78 41.01 -41.30
CA LEU A 34 -76.49 41.42 -39.93
C LEU A 34 -75.00 41.24 -39.61
N ASN A 35 -74.36 42.30 -39.12
CA ASN A 35 -72.96 42.25 -38.72
C ASN A 35 -72.82 41.58 -37.35
N LYS A 36 -72.66 40.25 -37.39
CA LYS A 36 -72.51 39.39 -36.20
C LYS A 36 -71.09 39.34 -35.63
N LYS A 37 -70.09 39.72 -36.42
CA LYS A 37 -68.66 39.61 -36.04
C LYS A 37 -68.30 40.29 -34.70
N PRO A 38 -68.79 41.50 -34.38
CA PRO A 38 -68.45 42.14 -33.11
C PRO A 38 -68.92 41.33 -31.90
N LEU A 39 -70.11 40.73 -31.99
CA LEU A 39 -70.64 39.90 -30.91
C LEU A 39 -69.90 38.55 -30.81
N GLU A 40 -69.56 37.94 -31.95
CA GLU A 40 -68.74 36.71 -31.99
C GLU A 40 -67.37 36.89 -31.34
N GLU A 41 -66.68 37.99 -31.65
CA GLU A 41 -65.38 38.32 -31.07
C GLU A 41 -65.49 38.57 -29.56
N LYS A 42 -66.51 39.31 -29.13
CA LYS A 42 -66.76 39.60 -27.71
C LYS A 42 -67.11 38.35 -26.91
N ILE A 43 -67.94 37.46 -27.44
CA ILE A 43 -68.23 36.16 -26.81
C ILE A 43 -66.94 35.34 -26.70
N LYS A 44 -66.12 35.30 -27.76
CA LYS A 44 -64.85 34.56 -27.76
C LYS A 44 -63.84 35.14 -26.76
N GLU A 45 -63.81 36.45 -26.57
CA GLU A 45 -62.99 37.10 -25.55
C GLU A 45 -63.51 36.81 -24.13
N ALA A 46 -64.81 36.97 -23.91
CA ALA A 46 -65.44 36.75 -22.61
C ALA A 46 -65.31 35.28 -22.15
N LYS A 47 -65.40 34.31 -23.05
CA LYS A 47 -65.19 32.87 -22.74
C LYS A 47 -63.77 32.52 -22.29
N LYS A 48 -62.78 33.38 -22.55
CA LYS A 48 -61.40 33.17 -22.06
C LYS A 48 -61.24 33.60 -20.61
N ILE A 49 -62.19 34.36 -20.07
CA ILE A 49 -62.14 34.85 -18.69
C ILE A 49 -62.36 33.66 -17.75
N LYS A 50 -61.38 33.40 -16.88
CA LYS A 50 -61.46 32.40 -15.82
C LYS A 50 -61.86 33.09 -14.51
N GLN A 51 -62.54 32.37 -13.62
CA GLN A 51 -63.00 32.92 -12.33
C GLN A 51 -61.86 33.57 -11.51
N GLY A 52 -60.68 32.95 -11.47
CA GLY A 52 -59.55 33.45 -10.66
C GLY A 52 -59.93 33.59 -9.18
N ASN A 53 -59.49 34.68 -8.54
CA ASN A 53 -59.79 34.98 -7.13
C ASN A 53 -61.09 35.80 -6.96
N LYS A 54 -61.91 35.97 -7.99
CA LYS A 54 -63.17 36.73 -7.92
C LYS A 54 -64.32 35.87 -7.39
N SER A 55 -65.39 36.51 -6.89
CA SER A 55 -66.55 35.79 -6.32
C SER A 55 -67.25 34.87 -7.32
N LYS A 56 -67.77 33.75 -6.82
CA LYS A 56 -68.47 32.76 -7.65
C LYS A 56 -69.75 33.35 -8.24
N GLU A 57 -70.44 34.21 -7.48
CA GLU A 57 -71.66 34.89 -7.89
C GLU A 57 -71.39 35.85 -9.06
N ALA A 58 -70.29 36.60 -9.02
CA ALA A 58 -69.90 37.50 -10.11
C ALA A 58 -69.49 36.73 -11.38
N PHE A 59 -68.85 35.57 -11.22
CA PHE A 59 -68.48 34.72 -12.34
C PHE A 59 -69.70 34.05 -13.00
N VAL A 60 -70.66 33.58 -12.20
CA VAL A 60 -71.93 33.02 -12.71
C VAL A 60 -72.70 34.07 -13.48
N ALA A 61 -72.83 35.30 -12.97
CA ALA A 61 -73.48 36.40 -13.68
C ALA A 61 -72.80 36.72 -15.04
N LEU A 62 -71.47 36.58 -15.14
CA LEU A 62 -70.74 36.70 -16.41
C LEU A 62 -71.05 35.53 -17.36
N GLN A 63 -71.10 34.30 -16.86
CA GLN A 63 -71.45 33.13 -17.68
C GLN A 63 -72.88 33.22 -18.22
N ASP A 64 -73.82 33.71 -17.41
CA ASP A 64 -75.21 33.92 -17.83
C ASP A 64 -75.30 35.01 -18.93
N ALA A 65 -74.53 36.09 -18.80
CA ALA A 65 -74.44 37.12 -19.83
C ALA A 65 -73.82 36.61 -21.14
N ILE A 66 -72.82 35.73 -21.06
CA ILE A 66 -72.24 35.04 -22.24
C ILE A 66 -73.30 34.15 -22.90
N ALA A 67 -74.03 33.36 -22.11
CA ALA A 67 -75.08 32.47 -22.64
C ALA A 67 -76.20 33.26 -23.32
N ALA A 68 -76.63 34.39 -22.74
CA ALA A 68 -77.61 35.29 -23.35
C ALA A 68 -77.10 35.89 -24.68
N ALA A 69 -75.83 36.32 -24.72
CA ALA A 69 -75.20 36.82 -25.93
C ALA A 69 -75.12 35.77 -27.05
N GLU A 70 -74.85 34.50 -26.72
CA GLU A 70 -74.86 33.40 -27.69
C GLU A 70 -76.25 33.12 -28.26
N GLN A 71 -77.29 33.21 -27.43
CA GLN A 71 -78.68 33.08 -27.90
C GLN A 71 -79.06 34.22 -28.85
N VAL A 72 -78.66 35.46 -28.54
CA VAL A 72 -78.90 36.61 -29.42
C VAL A 72 -78.12 36.46 -30.74
N LEU A 73 -76.88 36.00 -30.70
CA LEU A 73 -76.08 35.73 -31.90
C LEU A 73 -76.76 34.72 -32.85
N ALA A 74 -77.38 33.68 -32.28
CA ALA A 74 -78.06 32.63 -33.04
C ALA A 74 -79.43 33.05 -33.59
N SER A 75 -80.16 33.92 -32.89
CA SER A 75 -81.59 34.21 -33.16
C SER A 75 -81.90 35.65 -33.61
N ALA A 76 -80.94 36.57 -33.58
CA ALA A 76 -81.17 37.96 -33.95
C ALA A 76 -81.57 38.11 -35.43
N THR A 77 -82.66 38.84 -35.64
CA THR A 77 -83.18 39.26 -36.95
C THR A 77 -82.96 40.75 -37.23
N GLU A 78 -82.37 41.49 -36.27
CA GLU A 78 -82.17 42.94 -36.31
C GLU A 78 -80.81 43.33 -35.70
N GLN A 79 -80.12 44.32 -36.28
CA GLN A 79 -78.76 44.72 -35.86
C GLN A 79 -78.74 45.34 -34.46
N SER A 80 -79.80 46.06 -34.10
CA SER A 80 -79.97 46.68 -32.77
C SER A 80 -79.83 45.67 -31.63
N LYS A 81 -80.35 44.45 -31.79
CA LYS A 81 -80.25 43.38 -30.80
C LYS A 81 -78.83 42.85 -30.63
N LEU A 82 -78.06 42.79 -31.74
CA LEU A 82 -76.65 42.39 -31.69
C LEU A 82 -75.82 43.46 -30.96
N ASP A 83 -76.05 44.74 -31.25
CA ASP A 83 -75.33 45.86 -30.63
C ASP A 83 -75.66 46.00 -29.12
N GLU A 84 -76.91 45.74 -28.74
CA GLU A 84 -77.35 45.70 -27.33
C GLU A 84 -76.70 44.51 -26.58
N ALA A 85 -76.60 43.34 -27.22
CA ALA A 85 -75.93 42.18 -26.64
C ALA A 85 -74.43 42.41 -26.45
N VAL A 86 -73.76 43.08 -27.39
CA VAL A 86 -72.36 43.51 -27.22
C VAL A 86 -72.21 44.41 -26.00
N THR A 87 -73.08 45.42 -25.88
CA THR A 87 -73.05 46.39 -24.76
C THR A 87 -73.28 45.71 -23.42
N THR A 88 -74.25 44.79 -23.37
CA THR A 88 -74.60 44.03 -22.17
C THR A 88 -73.45 43.13 -21.73
N LEU A 89 -72.83 42.41 -22.67
CA LEU A 89 -71.69 41.53 -22.40
C LEU A 89 -70.46 42.34 -21.93
N ASP A 90 -70.15 43.47 -22.56
CA ASP A 90 -69.05 44.35 -22.13
C ASP A 90 -69.25 44.90 -20.72
N ASN A 91 -70.50 45.22 -20.34
CA ASN A 91 -70.82 45.66 -18.99
C ASN A 91 -70.66 44.52 -17.97
N ALA A 92 -71.10 43.30 -18.30
CA ALA A 92 -70.91 42.13 -17.44
C ALA A 92 -69.41 41.85 -17.19
N VAL A 93 -68.58 41.93 -18.24
CA VAL A 93 -67.12 41.79 -18.13
C VAL A 93 -66.51 42.88 -17.24
N LYS A 94 -66.94 44.14 -17.39
CA LYS A 94 -66.48 45.25 -16.53
C LYS A 94 -66.86 45.06 -15.07
N VAL A 95 -68.07 44.60 -14.79
CA VAL A 95 -68.55 44.32 -13.42
C VAL A 95 -67.74 43.18 -12.80
N PHE A 96 -67.53 42.09 -13.53
CA PHE A 96 -66.70 40.96 -13.08
C PHE A 96 -65.28 41.41 -12.74
N ASN A 97 -64.62 42.17 -13.62
CA ASN A 97 -63.25 42.65 -13.40
C ASN A 97 -63.12 43.61 -12.21
N LYS A 98 -64.18 44.36 -11.87
CA LYS A 98 -64.24 45.28 -10.72
C LYS A 98 -64.65 44.61 -9.41
N SER A 99 -65.13 43.37 -9.43
CA SER A 99 -65.48 42.65 -8.21
C SER A 99 -64.26 42.45 -7.31
N LEU A 100 -64.47 42.40 -5.99
CA LEU A 100 -63.36 42.21 -5.04
C LEU A 100 -62.76 40.80 -5.20
N ASP A 101 -61.44 40.70 -5.02
CA ASP A 101 -60.80 39.39 -4.89
C ASP A 101 -61.21 38.80 -3.53
N ILE A 102 -61.80 37.61 -3.54
CA ILE A 102 -61.95 36.76 -2.35
C ILE A 102 -60.59 36.13 -2.11
N LYS A 103 -59.97 36.46 -0.97
CA LYS A 103 -58.78 35.75 -0.48
C LYS A 103 -59.16 34.28 -0.36
N ALA A 104 -58.46 33.40 -1.06
CA ALA A 104 -58.74 31.96 -0.98
C ALA A 104 -58.76 31.55 0.50
N PRO A 105 -59.81 30.87 0.98
CA PRO A 105 -59.90 30.48 2.38
C PRO A 105 -58.68 29.63 2.75
N VAL A 106 -58.04 29.94 3.88
CA VAL A 106 -56.91 29.15 4.39
C VAL A 106 -57.39 27.72 4.62
N GLU A 107 -56.79 26.72 3.99
CA GLU A 107 -57.23 25.34 4.18
C GLU A 107 -57.16 24.92 5.66
N ASP A 108 -57.98 23.95 6.05
CA ASP A 108 -57.85 23.33 7.37
C ASP A 108 -56.45 22.71 7.51
N GLY A 109 -55.82 22.91 8.67
CA GLY A 109 -54.44 22.51 8.89
C GLY A 109 -53.75 23.31 9.98
N GLU A 110 -52.51 22.93 10.26
CA GLU A 110 -51.64 23.63 11.20
C GLU A 110 -50.76 24.62 10.44
N TYR A 111 -50.61 25.82 10.98
CA TYR A 111 -49.85 26.91 10.39
C TYR A 111 -49.04 27.64 11.46
N THR A 112 -47.99 28.34 11.05
CA THR A 112 -47.28 29.31 11.89
C THR A 112 -47.35 30.70 11.27
N ALA A 113 -47.44 31.73 12.11
CA ALA A 113 -47.43 33.13 11.68
C ALA A 113 -46.66 34.02 12.67
N PRO A 114 -45.89 35.02 12.20
CA PRO A 114 -45.27 36.00 13.08
C PRO A 114 -46.30 36.69 13.99
N VAL A 115 -45.96 36.87 15.27
CA VAL A 115 -46.87 37.45 16.27
C VAL A 115 -46.19 38.51 17.12
N LYS A 116 -46.94 39.55 17.48
CA LYS A 116 -46.52 40.61 18.42
C LYS A 116 -47.69 41.01 19.33
N ILE A 117 -47.37 41.63 20.46
CA ILE A 117 -48.36 42.21 21.37
C ILE A 117 -48.17 43.73 21.43
N MET A 118 -49.19 44.47 21.00
CA MET A 118 -49.20 45.93 20.95
C MET A 118 -50.01 46.50 22.10
N HIS A 119 -49.67 47.71 22.53
CA HIS A 119 -50.42 48.42 23.55
C HIS A 119 -51.85 48.76 23.07
N ALA A 120 -52.83 48.75 23.97
CA ALA A 120 -54.24 48.94 23.61
C ALA A 120 -54.55 50.28 22.95
N TYR A 121 -54.04 51.38 23.53
CA TYR A 121 -54.46 52.75 23.18
C TYR A 121 -53.34 53.58 22.54
N ASN A 122 -52.11 53.47 23.04
CA ASN A 122 -50.94 54.13 22.47
C ASN A 122 -50.55 53.53 21.12
N LYS A 123 -50.72 54.31 20.05
CA LYS A 123 -50.45 53.89 18.68
C LYS A 123 -48.95 53.65 18.47
N GLY A 124 -48.58 52.44 18.06
CA GLY A 124 -47.20 52.07 17.73
C GLY A 124 -46.35 51.57 18.90
N GLU A 125 -46.85 51.66 20.14
CA GLU A 125 -46.14 51.14 21.31
C GLU A 125 -46.42 49.65 21.53
N THR A 126 -45.39 48.91 21.94
CA THR A 126 -45.53 47.49 22.29
C THR A 126 -46.08 47.33 23.71
N SER A 127 -46.81 46.25 23.96
CA SER A 127 -47.24 45.89 25.32
C SER A 127 -46.04 45.46 26.15
N MET A 128 -46.14 45.61 27.48
CA MET A 128 -45.18 45.02 28.42
C MET A 128 -45.00 43.51 28.23
N ALA A 129 -46.04 42.79 27.78
CA ALA A 129 -45.97 41.36 27.50
C ALA A 129 -45.24 41.03 26.19
N ASN A 130 -44.95 42.01 25.33
CA ASN A 130 -44.29 41.76 24.05
C ASN A 130 -42.84 41.28 24.21
N GLY A 131 -42.17 41.59 25.32
CA GLY A 131 -40.84 41.03 25.62
C GLY A 131 -40.88 39.53 25.95
N ALA A 132 -42.05 39.01 26.33
CA ALA A 132 -42.27 37.62 26.71
C ALA A 132 -42.76 36.74 25.54
N ILE A 133 -43.48 37.29 24.56
CA ILE A 133 -44.04 36.48 23.46
C ILE A 133 -42.91 35.88 22.60
N VAL A 134 -43.04 34.59 22.29
CA VAL A 134 -42.20 33.87 21.33
C VAL A 134 -42.93 33.85 19.98
N SER A 135 -42.25 34.30 18.93
CA SER A 135 -42.75 34.31 17.56
C SER A 135 -42.00 33.26 16.73
N PRO A 136 -42.69 32.48 15.86
CA PRO A 136 -44.08 32.63 15.42
C PRO A 136 -45.12 31.97 16.36
N ALA A 137 -46.38 32.43 16.29
CA ALA A 137 -47.54 31.77 16.87
C ALA A 137 -47.94 30.54 16.05
N LYS A 138 -48.50 29.52 16.70
CA LYS A 138 -49.10 28.36 16.04
C LYS A 138 -50.61 28.53 15.90
N LEU A 139 -51.13 28.26 14.71
CA LEU A 139 -52.54 28.42 14.34
C LEU A 139 -53.06 27.08 13.82
N ILE A 140 -54.21 26.64 14.29
CA ILE A 140 -54.84 25.39 13.82
C ILE A 140 -56.22 25.75 13.27
N TYR A 141 -56.35 25.69 11.95
CA TYR A 141 -57.61 25.89 11.23
C TYR A 141 -58.38 24.56 11.22
N SER A 142 -59.60 24.57 11.73
CA SER A 142 -60.49 23.39 11.75
C SER A 142 -61.94 23.85 11.58
N GLY A 143 -62.47 23.66 10.37
CA GLY A 143 -63.82 24.09 10.01
C GLY A 143 -64.02 25.59 10.18
N ASP A 144 -64.99 25.96 11.02
CA ASP A 144 -65.41 27.32 11.35
C ASP A 144 -64.58 27.96 12.47
N LYS A 145 -63.53 27.29 12.96
CA LYS A 145 -62.74 27.73 14.12
C LYS A 145 -61.25 27.76 13.84
N VAL A 146 -60.59 28.68 14.53
CA VAL A 146 -59.12 28.77 14.58
C VAL A 146 -58.68 28.66 16.04
N LYS A 147 -57.86 27.65 16.35
CA LYS A 147 -57.15 27.57 17.63
C LYS A 147 -55.84 28.36 17.50
N VAL A 148 -55.64 29.32 18.39
CA VAL A 148 -54.43 30.14 18.47
C VAL A 148 -53.60 29.67 19.67
N GLU A 149 -52.36 29.29 19.44
CA GLU A 149 -51.39 28.88 20.47
C GLU A 149 -50.24 29.88 20.52
N LEU A 150 -50.01 30.44 21.72
CA LEU A 150 -49.04 31.50 21.97
C LEU A 150 -48.08 31.04 23.06
N GLU A 151 -46.80 30.98 22.71
CA GLU A 151 -45.74 30.64 23.66
C GLU A 151 -45.12 31.91 24.26
N PHE A 152 -44.85 31.86 25.56
CA PHE A 152 -44.24 32.94 26.32
C PHE A 152 -43.03 32.43 27.12
N LYS A 153 -42.01 33.27 27.20
CA LYS A 153 -40.82 33.10 28.05
C LYS A 153 -40.81 34.16 29.15
N GLY A 154 -39.97 33.95 30.17
CA GLY A 154 -39.68 34.98 31.15
C GLY A 154 -39.16 36.27 30.48
N LEU A 155 -39.58 37.42 30.99
CA LEU A 155 -39.21 38.74 30.51
C LEU A 155 -38.49 39.54 31.59
N HIS A 156 -37.79 40.59 31.19
CA HIS A 156 -37.11 41.48 32.12
C HIS A 156 -37.66 42.89 31.95
N LEU A 157 -38.23 43.44 33.02
CA LEU A 157 -38.84 44.76 33.08
C LEU A 157 -38.18 45.57 34.19
N MET A 158 -37.61 46.72 33.87
CA MET A 158 -37.04 47.67 34.83
C MET A 158 -36.06 47.03 35.85
N GLY A 159 -35.16 46.14 35.41
CA GLY A 159 -34.20 45.48 36.30
C GLY A 159 -34.74 44.26 37.05
N THR A 160 -36.02 43.93 36.88
CA THR A 160 -36.69 42.80 37.55
C THR A 160 -37.16 41.76 36.54
N LYS A 161 -36.93 40.48 36.83
CA LYS A 161 -37.43 39.38 36.01
C LYS A 161 -38.91 39.15 36.32
N GLY A 162 -39.76 39.02 35.30
CA GLY A 162 -41.17 38.70 35.45
C GLY A 162 -41.65 37.71 34.40
N HIS A 163 -42.90 37.30 34.53
CA HIS A 163 -43.55 36.28 33.72
C HIS A 163 -44.99 36.70 33.42
N LEU A 164 -45.49 36.27 32.27
CA LEU A 164 -46.92 36.38 31.98
C LEU A 164 -47.66 35.29 32.76
N THR A 165 -48.44 35.67 33.76
CA THR A 165 -49.18 34.72 34.61
C THR A 165 -50.54 34.38 34.04
N ASN A 166 -51.21 35.35 33.42
CA ASN A 166 -52.53 35.17 32.83
C ASN A 166 -52.64 35.93 31.50
N LEU A 167 -53.31 35.30 30.56
CA LEU A 167 -53.70 35.89 29.29
C LEU A 167 -55.21 35.72 29.13
N PHE A 168 -55.88 36.79 28.72
CA PHE A 168 -57.30 36.75 28.38
C PHE A 168 -57.48 37.26 26.96
N TYR A 169 -58.42 36.68 26.23
CA TYR A 169 -58.91 37.22 24.97
C TYR A 169 -60.32 37.79 25.19
N PHE A 170 -60.77 38.67 24.30
CA PHE A 170 -62.12 39.22 24.38
C PHE A 170 -63.06 38.54 23.39
N GLU A 171 -64.22 38.12 23.88
CA GLU A 171 -65.30 37.56 23.08
C GLU A 171 -65.73 38.54 21.99
N ASN A 172 -66.01 38.03 20.79
CA ASN A 172 -66.34 38.82 19.60
C ASN A 172 -65.30 39.88 19.23
N ASN A 173 -64.08 39.79 19.78
CA ASN A 173 -63.02 40.77 19.62
C ASN A 173 -63.47 42.21 19.96
N LYS A 174 -64.19 42.38 21.08
CA LYS A 174 -64.70 43.68 21.56
C LYS A 174 -64.28 43.96 23.00
N LEU A 175 -63.98 45.21 23.33
CA LEU A 175 -63.70 45.57 24.73
C LEU A 175 -64.98 45.57 25.58
N PRO A 176 -64.90 45.57 26.93
CA PRO A 176 -66.09 45.53 27.80
C PRO A 176 -67.06 46.71 27.60
N LYS A 177 -66.54 47.88 27.21
CA LYS A 177 -67.37 49.06 26.90
C LYS A 177 -68.18 48.88 25.60
N GLU A 178 -67.79 47.95 24.75
CA GLU A 178 -68.42 47.60 23.47
C GLU A 178 -69.23 46.29 23.59
N GLY A 179 -69.43 45.79 24.80
CA GLY A 179 -70.20 44.57 25.09
C GLY A 179 -69.39 43.26 25.04
N GLY A 180 -68.06 43.30 24.91
CA GLY A 180 -67.24 42.08 24.88
C GLY A 180 -66.78 41.62 26.26
N LYS A 181 -66.89 40.31 26.52
CA LYS A 181 -66.48 39.67 27.78
C LYS A 181 -65.01 39.21 27.71
N ALA A 182 -64.23 39.45 28.76
CA ALA A 182 -62.89 38.87 28.87
C ALA A 182 -62.98 37.38 29.24
N ILE A 183 -62.34 36.53 28.45
CA ILE A 183 -62.28 35.08 28.63
C ILE A 183 -60.81 34.70 28.85
N GLU A 184 -60.54 33.97 29.92
CA GLU A 184 -59.19 33.49 30.22
C GLU A 184 -58.78 32.41 29.22
N THR A 185 -57.54 32.49 28.73
CA THR A 185 -56.99 31.48 27.82
C THR A 185 -56.60 30.22 28.61
N LYS A 186 -56.61 29.08 27.94
CA LYS A 186 -56.19 27.81 28.54
C LYS A 186 -54.66 27.76 28.61
N VAL A 187 -54.11 27.34 29.74
CA VAL A 187 -52.68 27.02 29.86
C VAL A 187 -52.46 25.57 29.44
N GLU A 188 -51.80 25.36 28.29
CA GLU A 188 -51.49 24.03 27.75
C GLU A 188 -50.19 23.46 28.34
N LYS A 189 -49.25 24.34 28.69
CA LYS A 189 -47.95 23.94 29.23
C LYS A 189 -47.44 24.97 30.23
N LYS A 190 -46.83 24.47 31.31
CA LYS A 190 -46.06 25.27 32.29
C LYS A 190 -44.58 24.92 32.21
N THR A 191 -43.73 25.83 32.66
CA THR A 191 -42.29 25.65 32.79
C THR A 191 -41.83 26.08 34.18
N MET A 192 -40.80 25.44 34.71
CA MET A 192 -40.14 25.89 35.93
C MET A 192 -39.22 27.06 35.60
N ASP A 193 -39.37 28.17 36.31
CA ASP A 193 -38.46 29.31 36.21
C ASP A 193 -38.34 30.03 37.56
N MET A 194 -37.35 30.90 37.69
CA MET A 194 -37.09 31.67 38.91
C MET A 194 -38.07 32.84 39.02
N GLY A 195 -38.88 32.84 40.08
CA GLY A 195 -39.83 33.90 40.40
C GLY A 195 -39.20 35.10 41.11
N LEU A 196 -40.03 36.09 41.43
CA LEU A 196 -39.64 37.36 42.06
C LEU A 196 -39.03 37.20 43.46
N ASP A 197 -39.29 36.09 44.14
CA ASP A 197 -38.73 35.75 45.47
C ASP A 197 -37.36 35.06 45.39
N GLY A 198 -36.80 34.89 44.18
CA GLY A 198 -35.53 34.20 43.94
C GLY A 198 -35.61 32.68 44.01
N LYS A 199 -36.81 32.09 44.10
CA LYS A 199 -37.04 30.63 44.10
C LYS A 199 -37.63 30.16 42.77
N GLN A 200 -37.52 28.86 42.49
CA GLN A 200 -38.17 28.27 41.32
C GLN A 200 -39.67 28.05 41.56
N HIS A 201 -40.50 28.49 40.62
CA HIS A 201 -41.94 28.29 40.59
C HIS A 201 -42.38 27.84 39.19
N GLU A 202 -43.57 27.23 39.09
CA GLU A 202 -44.18 26.91 37.80
C GLU A 202 -44.87 28.15 37.21
N PHE A 203 -44.45 28.53 36.00
CA PHE A 203 -45.06 29.61 35.23
C PHE A 203 -45.68 29.08 33.94
N PRO A 204 -46.83 29.62 33.50
CA PRO A 204 -47.38 29.31 32.19
C PRO A 204 -46.39 29.62 31.06
N GLN A 205 -46.22 28.65 30.15
CA GLN A 205 -45.37 28.78 28.97
C GLN A 205 -46.21 28.83 27.69
N LEU A 206 -47.22 27.96 27.55
CA LEU A 206 -48.04 27.88 26.35
C LEU A 206 -49.50 28.16 26.69
N PHE A 207 -50.05 29.20 26.08
CA PHE A 207 -51.46 29.55 26.19
C PHE A 207 -52.20 29.23 24.90
N SER A 208 -53.45 28.80 25.00
CA SER A 208 -54.31 28.56 23.85
C SER A 208 -55.73 29.09 24.03
N PHE A 209 -56.33 29.49 22.92
CA PHE A 209 -57.76 29.79 22.85
C PHE A 209 -58.29 29.50 21.46
N THR A 210 -59.61 29.37 21.34
CA THR A 210 -60.29 29.12 20.07
C THR A 210 -61.22 30.29 19.77
N ILE A 211 -61.18 30.76 18.53
CA ILE A 211 -62.00 31.87 18.04
C ILE A 211 -62.67 31.45 16.73
N ASP A 212 -63.81 32.07 16.45
CA ASP A 212 -64.49 31.95 15.16
C ASP A 212 -63.54 32.37 14.01
N ARG A 213 -63.55 31.56 12.95
CA ARG A 213 -62.64 31.71 11.83
C ARG A 213 -62.88 32.99 11.04
N ASP A 214 -64.13 33.34 10.77
CA ASP A 214 -64.46 34.56 10.04
C ASP A 214 -64.07 35.79 10.85
N LEU A 215 -64.33 35.76 12.16
CA LEU A 215 -63.88 36.80 13.08
C LEU A 215 -62.36 36.92 13.11
N PHE A 216 -61.65 35.78 13.16
CA PHE A 216 -60.19 35.75 13.14
C PHE A 216 -59.64 36.33 11.84
N GLU A 217 -60.06 35.85 10.67
CA GLU A 217 -59.54 36.25 9.38
C GLU A 217 -59.78 37.74 9.09
N ASN A 218 -60.94 38.28 9.48
CA ASN A 218 -61.32 39.67 9.24
C ASN A 218 -60.78 40.70 10.27
N SER A 219 -60.16 40.26 11.36
CA SER A 219 -59.65 41.17 12.41
C SER A 219 -58.17 41.53 12.25
N ASP A 220 -57.80 42.80 12.11
CA ASP A 220 -56.37 43.21 12.04
C ASP A 220 -55.56 42.86 13.31
N PHE A 221 -56.25 42.75 14.44
CA PHE A 221 -55.69 42.38 15.73
C PHE A 221 -56.77 41.75 16.61
N LEU A 222 -56.36 41.02 17.65
CA LEU A 222 -57.25 40.50 18.67
C LEU A 222 -57.04 41.25 19.98
N TRP A 223 -58.10 41.79 20.56
CA TRP A 223 -58.06 42.37 21.89
C TRP A 223 -57.70 41.30 22.91
N CYS A 224 -56.75 41.64 23.78
CA CYS A 224 -56.35 40.80 24.88
C CYS A 224 -56.13 41.61 26.16
N LYS A 225 -56.05 40.88 27.27
CA LYS A 225 -55.66 41.40 28.57
C LYS A 225 -54.52 40.55 29.08
N VAL A 226 -53.41 41.18 29.42
CA VAL A 226 -52.20 40.51 29.91
C VAL A 226 -51.99 40.85 31.37
N TRP A 227 -51.43 39.91 32.12
CA TRP A 227 -51.04 40.13 33.52
C TRP A 227 -49.61 39.65 33.73
N VAL A 228 -48.73 40.56 34.11
CA VAL A 228 -47.33 40.28 34.42
C VAL A 228 -47.05 40.50 35.90
N ASP A 229 -46.51 39.49 36.57
CA ASP A 229 -46.26 39.48 38.02
C ASP A 229 -45.28 40.57 38.49
N ALA A 230 -44.21 40.86 37.73
CA ALA A 230 -43.22 41.88 38.09
C ALA A 230 -43.83 43.28 38.26
N MET A 231 -44.98 43.54 37.61
CA MET A 231 -45.68 44.80 37.72
C MET A 231 -46.66 44.86 38.91
N ASP A 232 -47.03 43.74 39.52
CA ASP A 232 -47.84 43.71 40.75
C ASP A 232 -47.09 44.36 41.92
N GLY A 233 -45.78 44.08 42.02
CA GLY A 233 -44.90 44.65 43.06
C GLY A 233 -44.56 46.12 42.82
N ILE A 234 -44.34 46.53 41.57
CA ILE A 234 -43.96 47.91 41.21
C ILE A 234 -45.16 48.88 41.30
N ALA A 235 -46.37 48.42 40.95
CA ALA A 235 -47.57 49.27 40.97
C ALA A 235 -48.18 49.44 42.38
N GLY A 236 -47.72 48.67 43.38
CA GLY A 236 -48.20 48.75 44.77
C GLY A 236 -49.65 48.30 44.98
N LYS A 237 -50.23 47.54 44.04
CA LYS A 237 -51.68 47.24 43.99
C LYS A 237 -52.06 45.80 44.40
N GLY A 238 -51.12 45.01 44.93
CA GLY A 238 -51.35 43.60 45.22
C GLY A 238 -51.55 42.76 43.94
N PRO A 239 -51.93 41.47 44.07
CA PRO A 239 -52.17 40.60 42.92
C PRO A 239 -53.23 41.22 41.98
N GLY A 240 -52.82 41.58 40.76
CA GLY A 240 -53.68 42.18 39.73
C GLY A 240 -53.23 43.57 39.28
N GLY A 241 -52.23 44.15 39.96
CA GLY A 241 -51.66 45.47 39.65
C GLY A 241 -50.95 45.57 38.30
N GLY A 242 -50.46 44.44 37.77
CA GLY A 242 -49.76 44.28 36.50
C GLY A 242 -50.68 44.00 35.31
N GLU A 243 -51.99 44.23 35.45
CA GLU A 243 -52.96 44.10 34.37
C GLU A 243 -52.77 45.21 33.31
N GLN A 244 -52.68 44.82 32.04
CA GLN A 244 -52.69 45.74 30.91
C GLN A 244 -53.60 45.21 29.79
N LYS A 245 -54.43 46.09 29.22
CA LYS A 245 -55.14 45.81 27.96
C LYS A 245 -54.18 45.95 26.79
N ALA A 246 -54.22 45.01 25.86
CA ALA A 246 -53.31 44.94 24.73
C ALA A 246 -54.00 44.36 23.49
N LYS A 247 -53.25 44.30 22.39
CA LYS A 247 -53.69 43.78 21.09
C LYS A 247 -52.69 42.74 20.61
N ILE A 248 -53.15 41.51 20.36
CA ILE A 248 -52.37 40.47 19.69
C ILE A 248 -52.45 40.74 18.19
N VAL A 249 -51.31 40.97 17.56
CA VAL A 249 -51.20 41.18 16.11
C VAL A 249 -50.52 39.96 15.52
N ILE A 250 -51.25 39.20 14.71
CA ILE A 250 -50.76 38.03 13.99
C ILE A 250 -50.68 38.38 12.52
N ASP A 251 -49.51 38.20 11.91
CA ASP A 251 -49.29 38.51 10.51
C ASP A 251 -49.84 37.40 9.60
N LYS A 252 -51.12 37.54 9.23
CA LYS A 252 -51.82 36.57 8.36
C LYS A 252 -51.44 36.66 6.88
N THR A 253 -50.49 37.52 6.52
CA THR A 253 -49.91 37.57 5.17
C THR A 253 -48.70 36.63 5.05
N ASN A 254 -48.07 36.29 6.18
CA ASN A 254 -46.92 35.39 6.27
C ASN A 254 -47.28 34.09 7.00
N LEU A 255 -48.29 33.37 6.48
CA LEU A 255 -48.69 32.04 6.96
C LEU A 255 -47.81 30.95 6.35
N THR A 256 -47.20 30.11 7.19
CA THR A 256 -46.45 28.91 6.77
C THR A 256 -47.21 27.66 7.20
N LYS A 257 -47.65 26.81 6.26
CA LYS A 257 -48.33 25.54 6.57
C LYS A 257 -47.33 24.57 7.20
N LEU A 258 -47.70 23.99 8.33
CA LEU A 258 -46.96 22.89 8.95
C LEU A 258 -47.43 21.59 8.29
N GLU A 259 -46.60 21.01 7.43
CA GLU A 259 -46.87 19.71 6.84
C GLU A 259 -46.84 18.63 7.93
N LYS A 260 -47.91 17.82 8.01
CA LYS A 260 -47.89 16.61 8.83
C LYS A 260 -46.91 15.62 8.21
N PRO A 261 -46.09 14.90 8.99
CA PRO A 261 -45.27 13.80 8.46
C PRO A 261 -46.18 12.82 7.71
N GLN A 262 -45.85 12.47 6.46
CA GLN A 262 -46.57 11.43 5.74
C GLN A 262 -46.45 10.10 6.51
N GLU A 263 -47.57 9.41 6.73
CA GLU A 263 -47.56 8.04 7.25
C GLU A 263 -46.97 7.12 6.18
N LEU A 264 -45.73 6.68 6.40
CA LEU A 264 -45.05 5.75 5.50
C LEU A 264 -45.58 4.32 5.67
N ASN A 265 -45.82 3.61 4.57
CA ASN A 265 -46.21 2.20 4.59
C ASN A 265 -45.00 1.31 4.82
N LYS A 266 -44.76 0.96 6.08
CA LYS A 266 -43.61 0.16 6.54
C LYS A 266 -43.81 -1.35 6.47
N LYS A 267 -45.07 -1.80 6.37
CA LYS A 267 -45.46 -3.22 6.47
C LYS A 267 -44.76 -4.13 5.45
N PRO A 268 -44.64 -3.76 4.14
CA PRO A 268 -43.94 -4.59 3.18
C PRO A 268 -42.47 -4.87 3.56
N LEU A 269 -41.78 -3.86 4.10
CA LEU A 269 -40.39 -4.00 4.54
C LEU A 269 -40.29 -4.83 5.83
N GLU A 270 -41.22 -4.67 6.77
CA GLU A 270 -41.31 -5.50 7.98
C GLU A 270 -41.50 -6.99 7.64
N ASP A 271 -42.46 -7.30 6.77
CA ASP A 271 -42.73 -8.66 6.31
C ASP A 271 -41.52 -9.24 5.57
N LYS A 272 -40.83 -8.43 4.75
CA LYS A 272 -39.64 -8.86 4.02
C LYS A 272 -38.43 -9.12 4.92
N ILE A 273 -38.22 -8.28 5.93
CA ILE A 273 -37.19 -8.50 6.95
C ILE A 273 -37.46 -9.80 7.70
N LEU A 274 -38.72 -10.10 8.01
CA LEU A 274 -39.10 -11.36 8.64
C LEU A 274 -38.76 -12.56 7.74
N GLU A 275 -39.11 -12.49 6.45
CA GLU A 275 -38.76 -13.52 5.45
C GLU A 275 -37.24 -13.71 5.41
N ALA A 276 -36.48 -12.63 5.22
CA ALA A 276 -35.02 -12.68 5.13
C ALA A 276 -34.36 -13.28 6.39
N LYS A 277 -34.90 -12.97 7.58
CA LYS A 277 -34.40 -13.53 8.85
C LYS A 277 -34.70 -15.01 9.00
N SER A 278 -35.79 -15.50 8.41
CA SER A 278 -36.17 -16.92 8.40
C SER A 278 -35.37 -17.77 7.43
N VAL A 279 -34.56 -17.15 6.57
CA VAL A 279 -33.67 -17.88 5.65
C VAL A 279 -32.58 -18.60 6.45
N GLU A 280 -32.65 -19.93 6.43
CA GLU A 280 -31.64 -20.81 7.03
C GLU A 280 -30.39 -20.91 6.14
N GLN A 281 -29.22 -21.06 6.77
CA GLN A 281 -27.95 -21.11 6.06
C GLN A 281 -27.84 -22.29 5.08
N GLY A 282 -28.39 -23.46 5.44
CA GLY A 282 -28.30 -24.68 4.65
C GLY A 282 -26.84 -25.00 4.25
N LYS A 283 -26.63 -25.28 2.95
CA LYS A 283 -25.31 -25.55 2.37
C LYS A 283 -24.59 -24.30 1.88
N LYS A 284 -25.11 -23.08 2.03
CA LYS A 284 -24.53 -21.86 1.43
C LYS A 284 -23.33 -21.32 2.20
N THR A 285 -22.40 -20.64 1.50
CA THR A 285 -21.16 -20.12 2.10
C THR A 285 -21.40 -19.11 3.22
N ASP A 286 -20.42 -18.97 4.11
CA ASP A 286 -20.48 -17.98 5.20
C ASP A 286 -20.46 -16.56 4.63
N GLU A 287 -19.76 -16.33 3.51
CA GLU A 287 -19.76 -15.04 2.80
C GLU A 287 -21.15 -14.69 2.27
N ALA A 288 -21.86 -15.65 1.67
CA ALA A 288 -23.21 -15.43 1.17
C ALA A 288 -24.20 -15.12 2.32
N LEU A 289 -24.11 -15.87 3.43
CA LEU A 289 -24.95 -15.61 4.61
C LEU A 289 -24.67 -14.24 5.20
N ASN A 290 -23.40 -13.85 5.34
CA ASN A 290 -23.01 -12.55 5.87
C ASN A 290 -23.49 -11.40 4.97
N ALA A 291 -23.45 -11.56 3.65
CA ALA A 291 -24.01 -10.59 2.71
C ALA A 291 -25.53 -10.41 2.92
N LEU A 292 -26.29 -11.50 3.09
CA LEU A 292 -27.72 -11.43 3.40
C LEU A 292 -27.98 -10.77 4.77
N ARG A 293 -27.17 -11.08 5.80
CA ARG A 293 -27.27 -10.44 7.12
C ARG A 293 -27.01 -8.94 7.07
N THR A 294 -26.03 -8.50 6.28
CA THR A 294 -25.76 -7.07 6.05
C THR A 294 -26.95 -6.38 5.40
N ALA A 295 -27.54 -6.98 4.35
CA ALA A 295 -28.73 -6.44 3.69
C ALA A 295 -29.93 -6.33 4.65
N ILE A 296 -30.11 -7.29 5.56
CA ILE A 296 -31.14 -7.22 6.62
C ILE A 296 -30.89 -6.03 7.55
N ILE A 297 -29.64 -5.81 7.98
CA ILE A 297 -29.29 -4.69 8.87
C ILE A 297 -29.52 -3.35 8.18
N GLU A 298 -29.22 -3.24 6.89
CA GLU A 298 -29.49 -2.03 6.09
C GLU A 298 -31.00 -1.79 5.95
N ALA A 299 -31.77 -2.83 5.65
CA ALA A 299 -33.23 -2.75 5.60
C ALA A 299 -33.85 -2.31 6.94
N GLU A 300 -33.37 -2.82 8.07
CA GLU A 300 -33.80 -2.39 9.42
C GLU A 300 -33.48 -0.93 9.72
N LYS A 301 -32.32 -0.43 9.24
CA LYS A 301 -31.97 0.99 9.36
C LYS A 301 -32.89 1.88 8.54
N VAL A 302 -33.26 1.45 7.33
CA VAL A 302 -34.21 2.18 6.48
C VAL A 302 -35.60 2.17 7.12
N LEU A 303 -36.04 1.04 7.65
CA LEU A 303 -37.31 0.92 8.38
C LEU A 303 -37.41 1.92 9.57
N ALA A 304 -36.30 2.12 10.29
CA ALA A 304 -36.22 3.03 11.43
C ALA A 304 -36.19 4.51 11.04
N ASN A 305 -35.52 4.87 9.94
CA ASN A 305 -35.14 6.25 9.64
C ASN A 305 -35.74 6.85 8.35
N ALA A 306 -36.48 6.06 7.55
CA ALA A 306 -37.05 6.57 6.31
C ALA A 306 -37.99 7.75 6.55
N THR A 307 -37.85 8.77 5.71
CA THR A 307 -38.71 9.97 5.65
C THR A 307 -39.61 9.99 4.41
N GLU A 308 -39.38 9.08 3.46
CA GLU A 308 -40.07 8.99 2.16
C GLU A 308 -40.38 7.53 1.80
N GLN A 309 -41.47 7.29 1.06
CA GLN A 309 -41.93 5.94 0.69
C GLN A 309 -40.97 5.23 -0.27
N ASP A 310 -40.37 5.97 -1.21
CA ASP A 310 -39.40 5.44 -2.18
C ASP A 310 -38.20 4.76 -1.51
N ALA A 311 -37.78 5.26 -0.34
CA ALA A 311 -36.70 4.65 0.44
C ALA A 311 -37.09 3.28 0.99
N LEU A 312 -38.34 3.13 1.45
CA LEU A 312 -38.88 1.84 1.94
C LEU A 312 -39.05 0.86 0.78
N ASP A 313 -39.61 1.31 -0.34
CA ASP A 313 -39.85 0.46 -1.52
C ASP A 313 -38.53 -0.04 -2.10
N LYS A 314 -37.51 0.82 -2.20
CA LYS A 314 -36.16 0.45 -2.63
C LYS A 314 -35.51 -0.56 -1.66
N ALA A 315 -35.70 -0.40 -0.34
CA ALA A 315 -35.17 -1.34 0.64
C ALA A 315 -35.82 -2.73 0.54
N VAL A 316 -37.11 -2.79 0.17
CA VAL A 316 -37.78 -4.07 -0.14
C VAL A 316 -37.12 -4.72 -1.35
N GLU A 317 -36.93 -4.00 -2.45
CA GLU A 317 -36.27 -4.53 -3.66
C GLU A 317 -34.84 -4.99 -3.42
N ASP A 318 -34.05 -4.20 -2.69
CA ASP A 318 -32.65 -4.51 -2.40
C ASP A 318 -32.54 -5.76 -1.50
N LEU A 319 -33.43 -5.90 -0.51
CA LEU A 319 -33.51 -7.08 0.34
C LEU A 319 -33.99 -8.31 -0.44
N ASP A 320 -34.93 -8.14 -1.38
CA ASP A 320 -35.38 -9.20 -2.29
C ASP A 320 -34.21 -9.76 -3.13
N LYS A 321 -33.43 -8.86 -3.74
CA LYS A 321 -32.23 -9.23 -4.51
C LYS A 321 -31.20 -9.92 -3.63
N ALA A 322 -31.03 -9.49 -2.38
CA ALA A 322 -30.11 -10.14 -1.44
C ALA A 322 -30.55 -11.56 -1.09
N ILE A 323 -31.85 -11.79 -0.88
CA ILE A 323 -32.41 -13.13 -0.66
C ILE A 323 -32.20 -14.02 -1.89
N GLU A 324 -32.45 -13.51 -3.10
CA GLU A 324 -32.25 -14.25 -4.34
C GLU A 324 -30.76 -14.58 -4.59
N THR A 325 -29.89 -13.61 -4.35
CA THR A 325 -28.43 -13.78 -4.44
C THR A 325 -27.94 -14.83 -3.44
N PHE A 326 -28.47 -14.83 -2.22
CA PHE A 326 -28.18 -15.87 -1.23
C PHE A 326 -28.64 -17.26 -1.69
N LYS A 327 -29.88 -17.37 -2.18
CA LYS A 327 -30.44 -18.65 -2.68
C LYS A 327 -29.63 -19.22 -3.86
N THR A 328 -29.13 -18.36 -4.74
CA THR A 328 -28.35 -18.73 -5.94
C THR A 328 -26.84 -18.81 -5.71
N SER A 329 -26.35 -18.42 -4.53
CA SER A 329 -24.92 -18.48 -4.18
C SER A 329 -24.39 -19.92 -4.19
N ALA A 330 -23.07 -20.07 -4.37
CA ALA A 330 -22.41 -21.36 -4.33
C ALA A 330 -22.60 -22.03 -2.96
N ASP A 331 -22.70 -23.36 -2.96
CA ASP A 331 -22.65 -24.12 -1.72
C ASP A 331 -21.23 -24.08 -1.13
N LYS A 332 -21.11 -24.15 0.20
CA LYS A 332 -19.89 -24.45 0.93
C LYS A 332 -19.24 -25.66 0.30
N ILE A 333 -18.00 -25.50 -0.13
CA ILE A 333 -17.11 -26.63 -0.34
C ILE A 333 -16.97 -27.30 1.03
N GLU A 334 -17.38 -28.56 1.13
CA GLU A 334 -17.36 -29.31 2.39
C GLU A 334 -15.99 -29.16 3.08
N PRO A 335 -15.97 -28.92 4.41
CA PRO A 335 -14.71 -28.95 5.15
C PRO A 335 -14.06 -30.32 4.93
N LYS A 336 -12.80 -30.29 4.50
CA LYS A 336 -11.98 -31.49 4.30
C LYS A 336 -12.05 -32.36 5.57
N PRO A 337 -12.35 -33.66 5.47
CA PRO A 337 -12.54 -34.51 6.64
C PRO A 337 -11.29 -34.48 7.53
N GLU A 338 -11.51 -34.42 8.85
CA GLU A 338 -10.45 -34.45 9.84
C GLU A 338 -9.57 -35.68 9.62
N LEU A 339 -8.30 -35.44 9.25
CA LEU A 339 -7.36 -36.50 8.91
C LEU A 339 -6.94 -37.24 10.19
N LYS A 340 -7.10 -38.57 10.19
CA LYS A 340 -6.73 -39.45 11.31
C LYS A 340 -5.21 -39.58 11.40
N LYS A 341 -4.60 -38.74 12.24
CA LYS A 341 -3.15 -38.66 12.40
C LYS A 341 -2.59 -39.57 13.48
N GLU A 342 -3.41 -40.06 14.43
CA GLU A 342 -2.91 -40.78 15.61
C GLU A 342 -2.12 -42.04 15.25
N ALA A 343 -2.55 -42.79 14.23
CA ALA A 343 -1.89 -44.02 13.82
C ALA A 343 -0.47 -43.78 13.28
N LEU A 344 -0.30 -42.78 12.40
CA LEU A 344 1.00 -42.42 11.85
C LEU A 344 1.92 -41.82 12.92
N THR A 345 1.40 -40.96 13.80
CA THR A 345 2.16 -40.38 14.92
C THR A 345 2.70 -41.46 15.86
N LYS A 346 1.88 -42.45 16.21
CA LYS A 346 2.33 -43.59 17.04
C LYS A 346 3.38 -44.43 16.34
N ALA A 347 3.17 -44.77 15.06
CA ALA A 347 4.13 -45.55 14.28
C ALA A 347 5.49 -44.85 14.12
N ILE A 348 5.51 -43.52 13.94
CA ILE A 348 6.75 -42.72 13.93
C ILE A 348 7.46 -42.82 15.29
N ALA A 349 6.74 -42.59 16.39
CA ALA A 349 7.33 -42.65 17.73
C ALA A 349 7.83 -44.05 18.12
N GLU A 350 7.26 -45.11 17.55
CA GLU A 350 7.73 -46.48 17.71
C GLU A 350 8.96 -46.77 16.83
N ALA A 351 8.94 -46.32 15.57
CA ALA A 351 10.07 -46.47 14.64
C ALA A 351 11.31 -45.69 15.09
N GLU A 352 11.15 -44.52 15.72
CA GLU A 352 12.25 -43.73 16.29
C GLU A 352 12.96 -44.42 17.48
N LYS A 353 12.30 -45.38 18.13
CA LYS A 353 12.91 -46.17 19.22
C LYS A 353 13.70 -47.37 18.70
N VAL A 354 13.66 -47.63 17.39
CA VAL A 354 14.38 -48.75 16.78
C VAL A 354 15.87 -48.41 16.74
N GLU A 355 16.66 -49.18 17.50
CA GLU A 355 18.12 -49.09 17.48
C GLU A 355 18.70 -49.99 16.38
N GLN A 356 19.85 -49.59 15.82
CA GLN A 356 20.49 -50.29 14.70
C GLN A 356 20.84 -51.76 14.99
N GLY A 357 21.27 -52.06 16.22
CA GLY A 357 21.66 -53.41 16.63
C GLY A 357 22.70 -54.05 15.71
N LYS A 358 22.48 -55.33 15.34
CA LYS A 358 23.35 -56.11 14.44
C LYS A 358 22.98 -55.97 12.96
N LYS A 359 22.00 -55.13 12.60
CA LYS A 359 21.51 -54.99 11.23
C LYS A 359 22.45 -54.13 10.37
N THR A 360 22.38 -54.31 9.05
CA THR A 360 23.26 -53.57 8.12
C THR A 360 23.03 -52.06 8.15
N ASP A 361 24.11 -51.30 7.92
CA ASP A 361 24.09 -49.82 7.92
C ASP A 361 23.12 -49.27 6.86
N VAL A 362 23.08 -49.92 5.69
CA VAL A 362 22.17 -49.56 4.58
C VAL A 362 20.70 -49.70 4.98
N ALA A 363 20.35 -50.78 5.69
CA ALA A 363 18.97 -50.99 6.15
C ALA A 363 18.56 -49.94 7.19
N PHE A 364 19.47 -49.56 8.08
CA PHE A 364 19.18 -48.57 9.12
C PHE A 364 19.01 -47.14 8.57
N GLU A 365 19.87 -46.74 7.63
CA GLU A 365 19.72 -45.43 6.95
C GLU A 365 18.45 -45.38 6.09
N THR A 366 18.06 -46.50 5.49
CA THR A 366 16.78 -46.61 4.77
C THR A 366 15.58 -46.43 5.72
N LEU A 367 15.64 -46.99 6.93
CA LEU A 367 14.60 -46.79 7.96
C LEU A 367 14.54 -45.32 8.42
N LYS A 368 15.68 -44.67 8.67
CA LYS A 368 15.72 -43.25 9.04
C LYS A 368 15.12 -42.34 7.96
N ALA A 369 15.44 -42.60 6.69
CA ALA A 369 14.85 -41.87 5.57
C ALA A 369 13.32 -42.04 5.50
N ALA A 370 12.82 -43.24 5.77
CA ALA A 370 11.38 -43.51 5.83
C ALA A 370 10.69 -42.78 7.01
N ILE A 371 11.34 -42.69 8.17
CA ILE A 371 10.86 -41.91 9.33
C ILE A 371 10.74 -40.42 8.99
N GLU A 372 11.77 -39.83 8.38
CA GLU A 372 11.74 -38.41 8.01
C GLU A 372 10.71 -38.10 6.91
N SER A 373 10.53 -39.02 5.96
CA SER A 373 9.46 -38.94 4.98
C SER A 373 8.07 -38.98 5.65
N ALA A 374 7.86 -39.90 6.59
CA ALA A 374 6.61 -40.02 7.34
C ALA A 374 6.30 -38.77 8.18
N LYS A 375 7.29 -38.15 8.83
CA LYS A 375 7.14 -36.87 9.56
C LYS A 375 6.76 -35.72 8.64
N SER A 376 7.40 -35.64 7.48
CA SER A 376 7.09 -34.63 6.47
C SER A 376 5.63 -34.75 6.00
N ILE A 377 5.18 -35.98 5.72
CA ILE A 377 3.79 -36.24 5.34
C ILE A 377 2.82 -35.98 6.49
N LEU A 378 3.15 -36.30 7.74
CA LEU A 378 2.30 -36.00 8.90
C LEU A 378 1.97 -34.49 9.02
N ASN A 379 2.95 -33.64 8.67
CA ASN A 379 2.82 -32.18 8.71
C ASN A 379 2.20 -31.57 7.45
N SER A 380 2.37 -32.21 6.28
CA SER A 380 1.95 -31.68 4.98
C SER A 380 0.74 -32.36 4.36
N ALA A 381 0.29 -33.50 4.90
CA ALA A 381 -0.81 -34.27 4.35
C ALA A 381 -2.10 -33.46 4.31
N ASN A 382 -2.74 -33.53 3.16
CA ASN A 382 -4.03 -32.94 2.92
C ASN A 382 -5.10 -34.02 2.66
N GLU A 383 -4.76 -35.29 2.41
CA GLU A 383 -5.71 -36.40 2.23
C GLU A 383 -5.38 -37.62 3.12
N GLN A 384 -6.40 -38.40 3.52
CA GLN A 384 -6.21 -39.57 4.40
C GLN A 384 -5.38 -40.65 3.71
N SER A 385 -5.53 -40.80 2.40
CA SER A 385 -4.72 -41.70 1.56
C SER A 385 -3.22 -41.44 1.72
N GLN A 386 -2.80 -40.19 1.92
CA GLN A 386 -1.38 -39.82 2.09
C GLN A 386 -0.86 -40.28 3.44
N LEU A 387 -1.66 -40.15 4.51
CA LEU A 387 -1.32 -40.65 5.83
C LEU A 387 -1.29 -42.18 5.87
N ASP A 388 -2.26 -42.83 5.23
CA ASP A 388 -2.33 -44.30 5.15
C ASP A 388 -1.17 -44.87 4.34
N THR A 389 -0.78 -44.18 3.25
CA THR A 389 0.39 -44.54 2.44
C THR A 389 1.68 -44.35 3.23
N ALA A 390 1.84 -43.24 3.94
CA ALA A 390 3.00 -42.99 4.78
C ALA A 390 3.12 -44.01 5.93
N LEU A 391 2.00 -44.37 6.57
CA LEU A 391 1.94 -45.40 7.59
C LEU A 391 2.34 -46.78 7.03
N THR A 392 1.82 -47.13 5.86
CA THR A 392 2.17 -48.38 5.17
C THR A 392 3.65 -48.42 4.81
N ASN A 393 4.18 -47.33 4.26
CA ASN A 393 5.59 -47.23 3.87
C ASN A 393 6.52 -47.31 5.08
N LEU A 394 6.17 -46.62 6.18
CA LEU A 394 6.94 -46.67 7.42
C LEU A 394 6.93 -48.07 8.05
N ASN A 395 5.76 -48.70 8.13
CA ASN A 395 5.64 -50.07 8.65
C ASN A 395 6.41 -51.07 7.78
N ASN A 396 6.37 -50.90 6.46
CA ASN A 396 7.17 -51.70 5.54
C ASN A 396 8.67 -51.46 5.72
N ALA A 397 9.12 -50.23 5.92
CA ALA A 397 10.52 -49.92 6.19
C ALA A 397 11.01 -50.54 7.51
N VAL A 398 10.20 -50.47 8.57
CA VAL A 398 10.48 -51.12 9.86
C VAL A 398 10.55 -52.64 9.69
N LYS A 399 9.60 -53.23 8.94
CA LYS A 399 9.60 -54.66 8.63
C LYS A 399 10.86 -55.07 7.87
N VAL A 400 11.18 -54.38 6.77
CA VAL A 400 12.38 -54.62 5.95
C VAL A 400 13.65 -54.47 6.78
N PHE A 401 13.71 -53.49 7.68
CA PHE A 401 14.83 -53.33 8.59
C PHE A 401 14.97 -54.52 9.55
N ASN A 402 13.89 -54.96 10.18
CA ASN A 402 13.89 -56.11 11.10
C ASN A 402 14.22 -57.43 10.40
N GLU A 403 13.76 -57.60 9.16
CA GLU A 403 14.02 -58.76 8.30
C GLU A 403 15.36 -58.69 7.57
N SER A 404 16.05 -57.54 7.61
CA SER A 404 17.34 -57.38 6.96
C SER A 404 18.38 -58.31 7.58
N ALA A 405 19.35 -58.76 6.78
CA ALA A 405 20.41 -59.63 7.25
C ALA A 405 21.18 -58.96 8.40
N ASP A 406 21.52 -59.74 9.42
CA ASP A 406 22.52 -59.31 10.38
C ASP A 406 23.84 -59.12 9.62
N LYS A 407 24.58 -58.08 10.00
CA LYS A 407 25.92 -57.79 9.50
C LYS A 407 26.74 -59.08 9.65
N ALA A 408 27.19 -59.64 8.51
CA ALA A 408 27.87 -60.94 8.49
C ALA A 408 29.03 -60.95 9.49
N THR A 409 29.07 -61.96 10.36
CA THR A 409 30.21 -62.18 11.25
C THR A 409 31.36 -62.76 10.43
N GLU A 410 32.26 -61.87 10.01
CA GLU A 410 33.64 -62.14 9.61
C GLU A 410 34.53 -61.02 10.20
N PRO A 411 35.86 -61.24 10.33
CA PRO A 411 36.65 -60.90 11.51
C PRO A 411 36.80 -59.40 11.77
N GLU A 412 37.12 -59.07 13.03
CA GLU A 412 37.57 -57.77 13.57
C GLU A 412 37.76 -56.65 12.54
N ASN A 413 36.94 -55.60 12.65
CA ASN A 413 37.17 -54.35 11.95
C ASN A 413 38.45 -53.72 12.53
N LYS A 414 39.60 -54.13 11.99
CA LYS A 414 40.92 -53.62 12.37
C LYS A 414 40.95 -52.12 12.13
N ASP A 415 41.21 -51.36 13.19
CA ASP A 415 41.66 -49.97 13.11
C ASP A 415 42.68 -49.84 11.97
N LYS A 416 42.34 -49.09 10.92
CA LYS A 416 43.28 -48.83 9.83
C LYS A 416 44.05 -47.55 10.15
N VAL A 417 45.37 -47.67 10.13
CA VAL A 417 46.29 -46.59 10.42
C VAL A 417 47.11 -46.34 9.16
N TYR A 418 47.16 -45.09 8.72
CA TYR A 418 47.86 -44.70 7.50
C TYR A 418 49.02 -43.76 7.81
N ASN A 419 50.14 -43.91 7.09
CA ASN A 419 51.13 -42.86 6.93
C ASN A 419 50.70 -41.97 5.76
N VAL A 420 50.30 -40.74 6.04
CA VAL A 420 49.84 -39.75 5.05
C VAL A 420 50.90 -38.66 4.92
N PRO A 421 51.53 -38.46 3.75
CA PRO A 421 52.49 -37.38 3.55
C PRO A 421 51.83 -36.01 3.82
N VAL A 422 52.56 -35.11 4.49
CA VAL A 422 52.03 -33.81 4.88
C VAL A 422 52.96 -32.66 4.52
N SER A 423 52.39 -31.47 4.36
CA SER A 423 53.16 -30.24 4.13
C SER A 423 52.50 -29.05 4.83
N LEU A 424 53.31 -28.19 5.44
CA LEU A 424 52.82 -26.97 6.09
C LEU A 424 53.08 -25.74 5.20
N MET A 425 52.02 -25.19 4.64
CA MET A 425 52.06 -24.05 3.71
C MET A 425 51.67 -22.75 4.39
N GLN A 426 52.14 -21.61 3.87
CA GLN A 426 51.74 -20.31 4.37
C GLN A 426 50.26 -20.06 4.13
N PHE A 427 49.65 -19.35 5.07
CA PHE A 427 48.23 -19.01 4.98
C PHE A 427 47.91 -18.16 3.74
N ALA A 428 48.67 -17.08 3.48
CA ALA A 428 48.39 -16.13 2.40
C ALA A 428 48.98 -16.52 1.02
N TYR A 429 49.96 -17.43 0.96
CA TYR A 429 50.69 -17.80 -0.26
C TYR A 429 50.68 -19.33 -0.46
N PRO A 430 49.81 -19.88 -1.34
CA PRO A 430 49.60 -21.34 -1.53
C PRO A 430 50.83 -22.17 -1.85
N ASN A 431 51.82 -21.57 -2.51
CA ASN A 431 53.00 -22.29 -2.98
C ASN A 431 54.26 -21.94 -2.18
N LYS A 432 54.12 -21.35 -0.98
CA LYS A 432 55.25 -21.06 -0.09
C LYS A 432 55.12 -21.85 1.21
N GLU A 433 56.21 -22.50 1.62
CA GLU A 433 56.30 -23.19 2.89
C GLU A 433 56.16 -22.24 4.09
N SER A 434 55.44 -22.68 5.12
CA SER A 434 55.37 -22.00 6.41
C SER A 434 56.70 -22.08 7.14
N MET A 435 56.96 -21.17 8.08
CA MET A 435 58.16 -21.23 8.92
C MET A 435 58.24 -22.53 9.73
N GLY A 436 57.09 -23.15 10.04
CA GLY A 436 57.01 -24.46 10.68
C GLY A 436 57.15 -25.66 9.72
N ALA A 437 57.28 -25.45 8.41
CA ALA A 437 57.36 -26.56 7.45
C ALA A 437 58.59 -27.43 7.67
N LYS A 438 59.74 -26.80 7.98
CA LYS A 438 60.99 -27.50 8.31
C LYS A 438 60.93 -28.25 9.64
N ALA A 439 59.93 -27.96 10.47
CA ALA A 439 59.72 -28.63 11.74
C ALA A 439 59.03 -29.99 11.56
N ILE A 440 58.30 -30.22 10.45
CA ILE A 440 57.63 -31.50 10.20
C ILE A 440 58.67 -32.62 10.08
N ASP A 441 58.47 -33.69 10.87
CA ASP A 441 59.37 -34.83 10.95
C ASP A 441 58.68 -36.13 10.50
N GLY A 442 58.31 -36.16 9.21
CA GLY A 442 57.73 -37.33 8.54
C GLY A 442 56.25 -37.17 8.17
N PRO A 443 55.64 -38.23 7.61
CA PRO A 443 54.20 -38.25 7.32
C PRO A 443 53.37 -38.19 8.61
N ALA A 444 52.15 -37.68 8.51
CA ALA A 444 51.18 -37.78 9.60
C ALA A 444 50.67 -39.21 9.74
N LYS A 445 50.51 -39.67 10.97
CA LYS A 445 49.86 -40.94 11.26
C LYS A 445 48.37 -40.69 11.44
N VAL A 446 47.56 -41.18 10.49
CA VAL A 446 46.11 -41.00 10.48
C VAL A 446 45.43 -42.29 10.88
N SER A 447 44.77 -42.30 12.03
CA SER A 447 44.03 -43.46 12.55
C SER A 447 42.54 -43.25 12.34
N ILE A 448 41.88 -44.17 11.62
CA ILE A 448 40.45 -44.11 11.36
C ILE A 448 39.75 -45.17 12.22
N LYS A 449 39.04 -44.72 13.25
CA LYS A 449 38.31 -45.57 14.22
C LYS A 449 36.82 -45.25 14.15
N GLY A 450 36.06 -46.02 13.38
CA GLY A 450 34.64 -45.73 13.16
C GLY A 450 34.43 -44.38 12.48
N ASP A 451 33.82 -43.43 13.21
CA ASP A 451 33.54 -42.07 12.75
C ASP A 451 34.58 -41.03 13.22
N THR A 452 35.59 -41.46 13.99
CA THR A 452 36.65 -40.58 14.49
C THR A 452 37.93 -40.76 13.68
N VAL A 453 38.53 -39.64 13.26
CA VAL A 453 39.83 -39.58 12.59
C VAL A 453 40.81 -38.83 13.47
N GLU A 454 41.87 -39.50 13.91
CA GLU A 454 42.97 -38.92 14.69
C GLU A 454 44.17 -38.70 13.77
N ILE A 455 44.66 -37.46 13.68
CA ILE A 455 45.83 -37.07 12.88
C ILE A 455 46.98 -36.70 13.82
N ASP A 456 47.98 -37.59 13.92
CA ASP A 456 49.18 -37.36 14.72
C ASP A 456 50.30 -36.79 13.85
N LEU A 457 50.78 -35.60 14.20
CA LEU A 457 51.85 -34.86 13.52
C LEU A 457 53.11 -34.82 14.40
N THR A 458 54.21 -35.32 13.86
CA THR A 458 55.52 -35.32 14.55
C THR A 458 56.33 -34.11 14.11
N PHE A 459 56.91 -33.41 15.08
CA PHE A 459 57.77 -32.26 14.86
C PHE A 459 59.16 -32.43 15.50
N LYS A 460 60.15 -31.79 14.89
CA LYS A 460 61.52 -31.64 15.40
C LYS A 460 61.88 -30.17 15.58
N GLY A 461 62.90 -29.90 16.39
CA GLY A 461 63.46 -28.56 16.52
C GLY A 461 63.96 -28.03 15.17
N ILE A 462 63.82 -26.72 14.97
CA ILE A 462 64.16 -26.01 13.73
C ILE A 462 65.28 -25.02 13.94
N GLU A 463 66.17 -24.96 12.96
CA GLU A 463 67.22 -23.95 12.84
C GLU A 463 66.78 -22.88 11.83
N VAL A 464 66.60 -21.65 12.30
CA VAL A 464 66.19 -20.50 11.50
C VAL A 464 67.40 -19.58 11.32
N PRO A 465 67.97 -19.48 10.10
CA PRO A 465 69.09 -18.58 9.83
C PRO A 465 68.63 -17.11 9.77
N LEU A 466 69.32 -16.23 10.50
CA LEU A 466 69.13 -14.79 10.54
C LEU A 466 70.47 -14.08 10.34
N GLY A 467 70.84 -13.87 9.08
CA GLY A 467 72.16 -13.34 8.74
C GLY A 467 73.27 -14.35 9.08
N GLU A 468 74.26 -13.94 9.86
CA GLU A 468 75.37 -14.80 10.32
C GLU A 468 75.02 -15.64 11.57
N GLN A 469 73.85 -15.44 12.19
CA GLN A 469 73.41 -16.19 13.36
C GLN A 469 72.32 -17.21 13.02
N VAL A 470 72.33 -18.37 13.68
CA VAL A 470 71.29 -19.40 13.57
C VAL A 470 70.54 -19.47 14.89
N LEU A 471 69.22 -19.23 14.86
CA LEU A 471 68.36 -19.42 16.02
C LEU A 471 67.78 -20.83 16.00
N TYR A 472 67.81 -21.49 17.16
CA TYR A 472 67.24 -22.82 17.34
C TYR A 472 65.97 -22.74 18.18
N GLY A 473 64.88 -23.38 17.73
CA GLY A 473 63.59 -23.36 18.42
C GLY A 473 62.69 -24.55 18.12
N HIS A 474 61.59 -24.62 18.85
CA HIS A 474 60.58 -25.69 18.84
C HIS A 474 59.19 -25.13 18.61
N LEU A 475 58.32 -25.97 18.06
CA LEU A 475 56.89 -25.72 18.03
C LEU A 475 56.31 -25.97 19.44
N THR A 476 55.80 -24.94 20.10
CA THR A 476 55.24 -25.07 21.46
C THR A 476 53.75 -25.37 21.45
N ASN A 477 53.02 -24.86 20.46
CA ASN A 477 51.57 -25.06 20.35
C ASN A 477 51.15 -25.17 18.87
N LEU A 478 50.16 -26.03 18.64
CA LEU A 478 49.47 -26.20 17.36
C LEU A 478 47.98 -26.04 17.61
N PHE A 479 47.30 -25.30 16.74
CA PHE A 479 45.85 -25.13 16.79
C PHE A 479 45.23 -25.47 15.44
N SER A 480 44.09 -26.16 15.44
CA SER A 480 43.17 -26.22 14.29
C SER A 480 42.09 -25.14 14.45
N TYR A 481 41.19 -25.00 13.47
CA TYR A 481 40.04 -24.12 13.57
C TYR A 481 38.73 -24.90 13.44
N GLU A 482 37.74 -24.49 14.22
CA GLU A 482 36.38 -25.05 14.18
C GLU A 482 35.81 -25.00 12.75
N ASN A 483 35.23 -26.12 12.30
CA ASN A 483 34.69 -26.32 10.95
C ASN A 483 35.71 -26.04 9.82
N ASN A 484 37.02 -26.15 10.09
CA ASN A 484 38.09 -25.80 9.16
C ASN A 484 37.95 -24.36 8.59
N ASN A 485 37.51 -23.41 9.42
CA ASN A 485 37.29 -22.02 9.05
C ASN A 485 38.35 -21.11 9.72
N ASP A 486 39.17 -20.41 8.93
CA ASP A 486 40.29 -19.57 9.42
C ASP A 486 39.88 -18.37 10.31
N ARG A 487 38.58 -18.05 10.34
CA ARG A 487 37.95 -17.04 11.21
C ARG A 487 37.18 -17.67 12.38
N GLY A 488 37.10 -18.99 12.43
CA GLY A 488 36.48 -19.75 13.51
C GLY A 488 37.30 -19.73 14.80
N ARG A 489 36.75 -20.34 15.84
CA ARG A 489 37.46 -20.51 17.12
C ARG A 489 38.67 -21.43 16.91
N ALA A 490 39.84 -21.02 17.39
CA ALA A 490 41.03 -21.86 17.41
C ALA A 490 40.86 -22.97 18.47
N ILE A 491 41.10 -24.22 18.07
CA ILE A 491 41.04 -25.42 18.91
C ILE A 491 42.48 -25.89 19.09
N GLU A 492 42.95 -25.97 20.34
CA GLU A 492 44.30 -26.43 20.64
C GLU A 492 44.43 -27.93 20.38
N ALA A 493 45.51 -28.34 19.70
CA ALA A 493 45.82 -29.73 19.44
C ALA A 493 46.34 -30.41 20.72
N GLU A 494 45.98 -31.67 20.91
CA GLU A 494 46.43 -32.45 22.07
C GLU A 494 47.92 -32.80 21.92
N VAL A 495 48.71 -32.63 22.99
CA VAL A 495 50.12 -33.03 23.01
C VAL A 495 50.22 -34.49 23.44
N ILE A 496 50.64 -35.36 22.51
CA ILE A 496 50.72 -36.81 22.72
C ILE A 496 52.08 -37.25 23.27
N GLU A 497 53.14 -36.60 22.81
CA GLU A 497 54.51 -36.92 23.21
C GLU A 497 55.30 -35.62 23.41
N LYS A 498 56.18 -35.62 24.40
CA LYS A 498 57.17 -34.57 24.63
C LYS A 498 58.58 -35.15 24.59
N VAL A 499 59.55 -34.34 24.20
CA VAL A 499 60.96 -34.70 24.13
C VAL A 499 61.80 -33.67 24.88
N ILE A 500 62.83 -34.13 25.58
CA ILE A 500 63.85 -33.26 26.16
C ILE A 500 64.89 -32.98 25.08
N ASP A 501 65.13 -31.70 24.78
CA ASP A 501 66.16 -31.32 23.82
C ASP A 501 67.40 -30.75 24.52
N GLU A 502 68.51 -31.47 24.37
CA GLU A 502 69.82 -31.08 24.86
C GLU A 502 70.35 -29.80 24.19
N LYS A 503 70.03 -29.55 22.92
CA LYS A 503 70.42 -28.33 22.19
C LYS A 503 69.74 -27.07 22.75
N SER A 504 68.60 -27.23 23.42
CA SER A 504 67.87 -26.15 24.10
C SER A 504 68.16 -26.06 25.61
N GLY A 505 69.24 -26.70 26.07
CA GLY A 505 69.65 -26.69 27.48
C GLY A 505 68.87 -27.67 28.37
N GLY A 506 68.36 -28.77 27.80
CA GLY A 506 67.64 -29.82 28.54
C GLY A 506 66.18 -29.48 28.86
N LYS A 507 65.55 -28.58 28.09
CA LYS A 507 64.13 -28.24 28.24
C LYS A 507 63.24 -29.23 27.50
N GLU A 508 62.05 -29.45 28.06
CA GLU A 508 61.03 -30.36 27.50
C GLU A 508 60.11 -29.61 26.53
N PHE A 509 59.90 -30.16 25.33
CA PHE A 509 59.06 -29.60 24.28
C PHE A 509 58.10 -30.64 23.69
N PRO A 510 56.89 -30.23 23.24
CA PRO A 510 56.01 -31.11 22.48
C PRO A 510 56.67 -31.65 21.20
N ARG A 511 56.58 -32.97 21.01
CA ARG A 511 57.08 -33.69 19.84
C ARG A 511 55.96 -34.13 18.92
N VAL A 512 54.85 -34.63 19.47
CA VAL A 512 53.71 -35.13 18.68
C VAL A 512 52.43 -34.39 19.07
N PHE A 513 51.74 -33.82 18.09
CA PHE A 513 50.45 -33.16 18.25
C PHE A 513 49.34 -33.94 17.55
N ARG A 514 48.19 -34.11 18.22
CA ARG A 514 47.00 -34.77 17.67
C ARG A 514 45.90 -33.76 17.36
N ILE A 515 45.38 -33.87 16.14
CA ILE A 515 44.16 -33.19 15.72
C ILE A 515 43.09 -34.25 15.50
N THR A 516 41.93 -34.07 16.14
CA THR A 516 40.78 -34.98 16.03
C THR A 516 39.70 -34.34 15.16
N LEU A 517 39.24 -35.07 14.15
CA LEU A 517 38.14 -34.71 13.26
C LEU A 517 37.12 -35.85 13.20
N THR A 518 35.89 -35.54 12.82
CA THR A 518 34.97 -36.58 12.34
C THR A 518 35.42 -37.08 10.97
N LYS A 519 35.01 -38.29 10.59
CA LYS A 519 35.34 -38.85 9.27
C LYS A 519 34.77 -38.00 8.13
N ALA A 520 33.55 -37.49 8.31
CA ALA A 520 32.93 -36.58 7.35
C ALA A 520 33.74 -35.28 7.16
N GLU A 521 34.22 -34.67 8.25
CA GLU A 521 35.06 -33.46 8.18
C GLU A 521 36.41 -33.74 7.51
N TYR A 522 37.03 -34.89 7.82
CA TYR A 522 38.28 -35.30 7.18
C TYR A 522 38.10 -35.51 5.68
N ASP A 523 37.03 -36.19 5.26
CA ASP A 523 36.75 -36.47 3.85
C ASP A 523 36.35 -35.21 3.07
N ALA A 524 35.68 -34.26 3.72
CA ALA A 524 35.26 -32.99 3.14
C ALA A 524 36.36 -31.91 3.05
N LEU A 525 37.59 -32.20 3.48
CA LEU A 525 38.70 -31.23 3.37
C LEU A 525 38.97 -30.85 1.91
N GLU A 526 38.62 -29.61 1.56
CA GLU A 526 38.90 -29.05 0.24
C GLU A 526 40.41 -29.05 -0.05
N ASN A 527 40.80 -29.63 -1.19
CA ASN A 527 42.21 -29.83 -1.57
C ASN A 527 43.05 -30.53 -0.48
N ASN A 528 42.40 -31.37 0.34
CA ASN A 528 42.99 -32.03 1.51
C ASN A 528 43.69 -31.07 2.48
N THR A 529 43.18 -29.84 2.62
CA THR A 529 43.84 -28.78 3.38
C THR A 529 43.09 -28.46 4.67
N LEU A 530 43.81 -28.44 5.79
CA LEU A 530 43.34 -28.01 7.10
C LEU A 530 44.00 -26.66 7.49
N TYR A 531 43.21 -25.67 7.86
CA TYR A 531 43.72 -24.42 8.42
C TYR A 531 44.23 -24.64 9.84
N VAL A 532 45.46 -24.20 10.09
CA VAL A 532 46.12 -24.36 11.39
C VAL A 532 46.83 -23.08 11.83
N LYS A 533 47.16 -22.99 13.12
CA LYS A 533 48.01 -21.94 13.68
C LYS A 533 49.17 -22.59 14.43
N VAL A 534 50.39 -22.14 14.15
CA VAL A 534 51.62 -22.64 14.78
C VAL A 534 52.26 -21.56 15.63
N TRP A 535 52.94 -21.95 16.69
CA TRP A 535 53.70 -21.04 17.55
C TRP A 535 55.07 -21.63 17.87
N VAL A 536 56.13 -20.87 17.55
CA VAL A 536 57.54 -21.25 17.72
C VAL A 536 58.23 -20.35 18.75
N ASP A 537 58.92 -20.94 19.71
CA ASP A 537 59.58 -20.22 20.82
C ASP A 537 60.77 -19.34 20.40
N ALA A 538 61.61 -19.79 19.45
CA ALA A 538 62.75 -19.02 18.94
C ALA A 538 62.33 -17.69 18.29
N MET A 539 61.07 -17.57 17.88
CA MET A 539 60.53 -16.34 17.28
C MET A 539 59.98 -15.36 18.33
N ASP A 540 59.74 -15.79 19.57
CA ASP A 540 59.24 -14.92 20.66
C ASP A 540 60.28 -13.84 21.03
N GLY A 541 61.57 -14.18 20.97
CA GLY A 541 62.68 -13.27 21.26
C GLY A 541 62.92 -12.21 20.18
N ILE A 542 62.66 -12.53 18.91
CA ILE A 542 62.82 -11.59 17.78
C ILE A 542 61.64 -10.62 17.71
N ALA A 543 60.43 -11.11 17.96
CA ALA A 543 59.21 -10.31 17.87
C ALA A 543 59.07 -9.30 19.03
N GLY A 544 59.81 -9.47 20.12
CA GLY A 544 59.82 -8.58 21.28
C GLY A 544 58.53 -8.57 22.10
N LYS A 545 57.66 -9.58 21.93
CA LYS A 545 56.29 -9.59 22.48
C LYS A 545 56.05 -10.58 23.64
N GLY A 546 57.09 -11.21 24.16
CA GLY A 546 56.95 -12.26 25.18
C GLY A 546 56.32 -13.55 24.61
N PRO A 547 55.90 -14.49 25.47
CA PRO A 547 55.29 -15.75 25.03
C PRO A 547 54.07 -15.47 24.13
N GLY A 548 54.18 -15.80 22.84
CA GLY A 548 53.10 -15.65 21.85
C GLY A 548 53.53 -14.82 20.63
N GLY A 549 54.69 -14.17 20.70
CA GLY A 549 55.23 -13.34 19.62
C GLY A 549 55.57 -14.08 18.34
N GLY A 550 55.81 -15.39 18.42
CA GLY A 550 56.14 -16.29 17.31
C GLY A 550 54.96 -16.95 16.62
N GLU A 551 53.72 -16.47 16.81
CA GLU A 551 52.53 -17.08 16.19
C GLU A 551 52.44 -16.83 14.68
N GLN A 552 52.06 -17.86 13.91
CA GLN A 552 51.82 -17.77 12.47
C GLN A 552 50.63 -18.67 12.06
N LYS A 553 49.68 -18.11 11.28
CA LYS A 553 48.67 -18.92 10.59
C LYS A 553 49.29 -19.70 9.42
N ALA A 554 48.89 -20.94 9.24
CA ALA A 554 49.36 -21.84 8.20
C ALA A 554 48.25 -22.74 7.67
N ARG A 555 48.57 -23.53 6.65
CA ARG A 555 47.71 -24.55 6.04
C ARG A 555 48.45 -25.89 6.06
N LEU A 556 47.87 -26.88 6.71
CA LEU A 556 48.35 -28.25 6.69
C LEU A 556 47.71 -28.99 5.51
N VAL A 557 48.52 -29.38 4.54
CA VAL A 557 48.06 -30.16 3.38
C VAL A 557 48.34 -31.64 3.65
N LEU A 558 47.31 -32.47 3.57
CA LEU A 558 47.36 -33.92 3.76
C LEU A 558 47.33 -34.60 2.39
N ASP A 559 48.43 -35.15 1.89
CA ASP A 559 48.41 -35.86 0.61
C ASP A 559 47.81 -37.26 0.77
N LYS A 560 46.48 -37.34 0.74
CA LYS A 560 45.74 -38.60 0.84
C LYS A 560 46.08 -39.58 -0.29
N SER A 561 46.55 -39.10 -1.44
CA SER A 561 46.89 -39.96 -2.58
C SER A 561 48.19 -40.75 -2.36
N GLY A 562 49.09 -40.22 -1.53
CA GLY A 562 50.32 -40.89 -1.10
C GLY A 562 50.18 -41.71 0.19
N ALA A 563 48.96 -41.94 0.67
CA ALA A 563 48.72 -42.65 1.93
C ALA A 563 49.12 -44.13 1.84
N THR A 564 49.88 -44.62 2.83
CA THR A 564 50.31 -46.03 2.93
C THR A 564 49.81 -46.67 4.21
N ASP A 565 49.33 -47.92 4.14
CA ASP A 565 48.77 -48.65 5.28
C ASP A 565 49.87 -49.13 6.24
N ILE A 566 49.63 -49.04 7.55
CA ILE A 566 50.55 -49.48 8.61
C ILE A 566 49.98 -50.76 9.25
N THR A 567 50.38 -51.92 8.74
CA THR A 567 50.11 -53.21 9.41
C THR A 567 51.04 -53.38 10.63
N PRO A 568 50.51 -53.58 11.86
CA PRO A 568 51.37 -53.79 13.02
C PRO A 568 51.97 -55.21 13.03
N GLY A 569 53.29 -55.33 12.83
CA GLY A 569 54.09 -56.53 13.12
C GLY A 569 54.89 -57.10 11.94
N GLY A 570 56.23 -56.95 11.99
CA GLY A 570 57.19 -57.64 11.10
C GLY A 570 58.54 -56.93 10.96
N ASP A 571 59.62 -57.64 11.29
CA ASP A 571 61.00 -57.18 11.55
C ASP A 571 61.78 -56.48 10.40
N THR A 572 62.85 -55.77 10.80
CA THR A 572 63.91 -55.15 9.96
C THR A 572 64.57 -56.11 8.97
N PRO A 573 65.00 -55.63 7.78
CA PRO A 573 66.45 -55.56 7.50
C PRO A 573 66.92 -54.35 6.64
N THR A 574 68.16 -53.91 6.85
CA THR A 574 69.03 -53.07 5.98
C THR A 574 69.90 -53.96 5.06
N PRO A 575 70.71 -53.43 4.10
CA PRO A 575 70.43 -52.68 2.86
C PRO A 575 70.91 -53.44 1.58
N PRO A 576 70.59 -52.98 0.35
CA PRO A 576 71.71 -52.61 -0.54
C PRO A 576 71.47 -51.35 -1.41
N THR A 577 72.54 -50.57 -1.56
CA THR A 577 72.87 -49.63 -2.66
C THR A 577 73.94 -50.32 -3.56
N PRO A 578 74.26 -49.91 -4.83
CA PRO A 578 73.85 -48.71 -5.58
C PRO A 578 73.54 -48.88 -7.11
N THR A 579 72.73 -47.92 -7.64
CA THR A 579 72.67 -47.24 -8.98
C THR A 579 72.78 -48.01 -10.33
N PRO A 580 72.31 -47.46 -11.49
CA PRO A 580 71.89 -46.08 -11.77
C PRO A 580 70.49 -45.90 -12.41
N SER A 581 70.05 -44.64 -12.39
CA SER A 581 68.89 -44.10 -13.11
C SER A 581 68.75 -44.60 -14.55
N PRO A 582 67.50 -44.59 -15.03
CA PRO A 582 67.16 -43.77 -16.17
C PRO A 582 66.15 -42.71 -15.72
N THR A 583 66.57 -41.46 -15.73
CA THR A 583 65.65 -40.32 -15.86
C THR A 583 65.46 -40.11 -17.36
N PRO A 584 64.27 -40.40 -17.92
CA PRO A 584 63.69 -39.50 -18.93
C PRO A 584 62.14 -39.44 -18.80
N ASP A 585 61.43 -38.34 -19.09
CA ASP A 585 61.76 -37.20 -19.93
C ASP A 585 61.05 -35.92 -19.44
N LEU A 586 61.83 -34.93 -18.99
CA LEU A 586 61.40 -33.53 -18.78
C LEU A 586 61.43 -32.72 -20.10
N GLY A 587 61.83 -33.34 -21.22
CA GLY A 587 62.02 -32.69 -22.51
C GLY A 587 60.74 -32.28 -23.23
N SER A 588 59.63 -33.00 -23.06
CA SER A 588 58.38 -32.71 -23.79
C SER A 588 57.68 -31.44 -23.29
N LYS A 589 57.55 -31.23 -21.97
CA LYS A 589 57.04 -29.96 -21.41
C LYS A 589 58.03 -28.80 -21.62
N THR A 590 59.34 -29.07 -21.63
CA THR A 590 60.35 -28.03 -21.90
C THR A 590 60.23 -27.49 -23.33
N LYS A 591 60.02 -28.34 -24.35
CA LYS A 591 59.75 -27.89 -25.74
C LYS A 591 58.49 -27.02 -25.86
N LEU A 592 57.45 -27.30 -25.08
CA LEU A 592 56.23 -26.49 -25.02
C LEU A 592 56.46 -25.14 -24.36
N ILE A 593 57.19 -25.13 -23.23
CA ILE A 593 57.58 -23.90 -22.53
C ILE A 593 58.46 -23.03 -23.42
N ASP A 594 59.43 -23.62 -24.13
CA ASP A 594 60.31 -22.90 -25.05
C ASP A 594 59.55 -22.35 -26.25
N ALA A 595 58.60 -23.09 -26.83
CA ALA A 595 57.71 -22.57 -27.87
C ALA A 595 56.85 -21.40 -27.35
N LEU A 596 56.25 -21.52 -26.17
CA LEU A 596 55.49 -20.43 -25.55
C LEU A 596 56.36 -19.20 -25.32
N ARG A 597 57.62 -19.35 -24.91
CA ARG A 597 58.57 -18.22 -24.80
C ARG A 597 58.94 -17.63 -26.15
N SER A 598 59.30 -18.45 -27.14
CA SER A 598 59.70 -17.98 -28.48
C SER A 598 58.59 -17.25 -29.22
N TYR A 599 57.33 -17.61 -28.95
CA TYR A 599 56.17 -16.94 -29.52
C TYR A 599 55.53 -15.93 -28.56
N SER A 600 56.05 -15.73 -27.34
CA SER A 600 55.51 -14.73 -26.40
C SER A 600 55.68 -13.32 -26.96
N ASN A 601 54.62 -12.50 -26.92
CA ASN A 601 54.60 -11.10 -27.38
C ASN A 601 54.61 -10.87 -28.91
N LEU A 602 54.20 -11.85 -29.72
CA LEU A 602 54.03 -11.64 -31.15
C LEU A 602 52.66 -11.07 -31.52
N GLY A 603 51.63 -11.27 -30.69
CA GLY A 603 50.33 -10.63 -30.87
C GLY A 603 50.31 -9.19 -30.36
N GLY A 604 49.37 -8.39 -30.83
CA GLY A 604 49.25 -6.98 -30.43
C GLY A 604 48.30 -6.17 -31.30
N PRO A 605 47.96 -4.93 -30.87
CA PRO A 605 46.95 -4.09 -31.53
C PRO A 605 47.30 -3.65 -32.95
N HIS A 606 48.54 -3.90 -33.40
CA HIS A 606 49.02 -3.61 -34.75
C HIS A 606 48.77 -4.76 -35.75
N TYR A 607 48.19 -5.88 -35.31
CA TYR A 607 47.73 -6.98 -36.16
C TYR A 607 46.20 -6.94 -36.31
N THR A 608 45.68 -7.49 -37.42
CA THR A 608 44.22 -7.57 -37.61
C THR A 608 43.57 -8.37 -36.49
N TYR A 609 42.41 -7.92 -36.01
CA TYR A 609 41.71 -8.55 -34.88
C TYR A 609 41.55 -10.07 -35.02
N LYS A 610 41.19 -10.54 -36.23
CA LYS A 610 40.97 -11.96 -36.51
C LYS A 610 42.24 -12.81 -36.33
N SER A 611 43.35 -12.43 -37.00
CA SER A 611 44.61 -13.17 -36.87
C SER A 611 45.21 -13.07 -35.46
N ASN A 612 44.99 -11.95 -34.76
CA ASN A 612 45.44 -11.79 -33.38
C ASN A 612 44.67 -12.71 -32.41
N MET A 613 43.36 -12.88 -32.58
CA MET A 613 42.56 -13.78 -31.73
C MET A 613 42.88 -15.27 -31.97
N GLU A 614 43.13 -15.69 -33.20
CA GLU A 614 43.55 -17.06 -33.52
C GLU A 614 44.89 -17.41 -32.87
N TYR A 615 45.85 -16.47 -32.87
CA TYR A 615 47.11 -16.60 -32.16
C TYR A 615 46.94 -16.66 -30.63
N VAL A 616 46.12 -15.78 -30.02
CA VAL A 616 45.88 -15.77 -28.56
C VAL A 616 45.23 -17.08 -28.09
N ASN A 617 44.28 -17.63 -28.86
CA ASN A 617 43.63 -18.89 -28.51
C ASN A 617 44.57 -20.09 -28.59
N ALA A 618 45.44 -20.14 -29.62
CA ALA A 618 46.47 -21.18 -29.74
C ALA A 618 47.49 -21.08 -28.59
N TYR A 619 47.88 -19.86 -28.20
CA TYR A 619 48.81 -19.61 -27.09
C TYR A 619 48.23 -20.06 -25.74
N ASN A 620 46.98 -19.71 -25.43
CA ASN A 620 46.32 -20.11 -24.18
C ASN A 620 46.05 -21.61 -24.11
N SER A 621 45.72 -22.25 -25.25
CA SER A 621 45.54 -23.71 -25.32
C SER A 621 46.84 -24.45 -25.06
N ALA A 622 47.96 -23.96 -25.60
CA ALA A 622 49.30 -24.48 -25.31
C ALA A 622 49.69 -24.25 -23.83
N MET A 623 49.35 -23.10 -23.24
CA MET A 623 49.62 -22.78 -21.83
C MET A 623 48.86 -23.71 -20.86
N ALA A 624 47.61 -24.07 -21.19
CA ALA A 624 46.76 -24.95 -20.38
C ALA A 624 47.28 -26.41 -20.31
N LEU A 625 48.12 -26.84 -21.25
CA LEU A 625 48.76 -28.15 -21.18
C LEU A 625 49.88 -28.21 -20.11
N LEU A 626 50.41 -27.07 -19.67
CA LEU A 626 51.44 -27.04 -18.61
C LEU A 626 50.88 -27.40 -17.23
N SER A 627 49.61 -27.05 -16.96
CA SER A 627 48.91 -27.31 -15.69
C SER A 627 48.27 -28.71 -15.60
N ARG A 628 48.30 -29.51 -16.67
CA ARG A 628 47.80 -30.89 -16.66
C ARG A 628 48.89 -31.86 -16.18
N SER A 629 48.52 -32.82 -15.34
CA SER A 629 49.41 -33.82 -14.71
C SER A 629 49.89 -34.93 -15.68
N ASN A 630 49.13 -35.22 -16.74
CA ASN A 630 49.37 -36.31 -17.68
C ASN A 630 48.96 -35.85 -19.10
N VAL A 631 49.96 -35.51 -19.91
CA VAL A 631 49.82 -34.99 -21.28
C VAL A 631 50.71 -35.82 -22.21
N THR A 632 50.18 -36.21 -23.37
CA THR A 632 50.91 -37.04 -24.35
C THR A 632 51.82 -36.20 -25.25
N GLU A 633 52.90 -36.79 -25.79
CA GLU A 633 53.81 -36.10 -26.72
C GLU A 633 53.09 -35.57 -27.98
N ASN A 634 52.05 -36.26 -28.45
CA ASN A 634 51.26 -35.85 -29.61
C ASN A 634 50.40 -34.60 -29.32
N GLU A 635 49.84 -34.47 -28.12
CA GLU A 635 49.11 -33.27 -27.68
C GLU A 635 50.05 -32.06 -27.60
N ILE A 636 51.28 -32.26 -27.09
CA ILE A 636 52.28 -31.20 -27.02
C ILE A 636 52.74 -30.77 -28.41
N LYS A 637 53.05 -31.72 -29.31
CA LYS A 637 53.47 -31.43 -30.68
C LYS A 637 52.38 -30.68 -31.47
N SER A 638 51.13 -31.11 -31.34
CA SER A 638 49.99 -30.45 -32.01
C SER A 638 49.77 -29.03 -31.49
N ALA A 639 49.91 -28.80 -30.18
CA ALA A 639 49.80 -27.46 -29.59
C ALA A 639 50.91 -26.51 -30.09
N ILE A 640 52.15 -27.02 -30.23
CA ILE A 640 53.28 -26.25 -30.77
C ILE A 640 53.07 -25.93 -32.26
N ASP A 641 52.62 -26.88 -33.07
CA ASP A 641 52.38 -26.68 -34.51
C ASP A 641 51.23 -25.69 -34.76
N ASN A 642 50.16 -25.76 -33.96
CA ASN A 642 49.04 -24.81 -34.00
C ASN A 642 49.49 -23.40 -33.60
N LEU A 643 50.31 -23.27 -32.55
CA LEU A 643 50.86 -22.00 -32.11
C LEU A 643 51.78 -21.38 -33.18
N LYS A 644 52.65 -22.19 -33.79
CA LYS A 644 53.52 -21.76 -34.89
C LYS A 644 52.74 -21.30 -36.12
N THR A 645 51.68 -22.02 -36.49
CA THR A 645 50.82 -21.68 -37.62
C THR A 645 50.08 -20.38 -37.38
N ALA A 646 49.48 -20.22 -36.20
CA ALA A 646 48.75 -19.01 -35.82
C ALA A 646 49.67 -17.78 -35.72
N ALA A 647 50.90 -17.94 -35.21
CA ALA A 647 51.89 -16.87 -35.19
C ALA A 647 52.37 -16.47 -36.59
N SER A 648 52.48 -17.42 -37.52
CA SER A 648 52.85 -17.15 -38.91
C SER A 648 51.72 -16.49 -39.72
N GLY A 649 50.47 -16.68 -39.29
CA GLY A 649 49.27 -16.09 -39.88
C GLY A 649 48.94 -14.66 -39.41
N LEU A 650 49.80 -14.05 -38.58
CA LEU A 650 49.61 -12.69 -38.08
C LEU A 650 49.77 -11.65 -39.22
N VAL A 651 48.72 -10.89 -39.49
CA VAL A 651 48.67 -9.88 -40.57
C VAL A 651 48.69 -8.47 -39.96
N LYS A 652 49.70 -7.64 -40.27
CA LYS A 652 49.81 -6.26 -39.77
C LYS A 652 48.77 -5.36 -40.42
N GLY A 653 48.08 -4.55 -39.61
CA GLY A 653 47.17 -3.50 -40.09
C GLY A 653 47.95 -2.33 -40.69
N SER A 654 47.53 -1.84 -41.85
CA SER A 654 48.17 -0.70 -42.53
C SER A 654 47.83 0.64 -41.83
N ASN A 655 48.85 1.42 -41.48
CA ASN A 655 48.72 2.83 -41.14
C ASN A 655 48.22 3.65 -42.34
N ASN A 656 47.41 4.69 -42.10
CA ASN A 656 47.77 6.03 -42.54
C ASN A 656 47.10 7.15 -41.72
N SER A 657 47.95 8.00 -41.12
CA SER A 657 47.86 9.47 -40.92
C SER A 657 46.63 10.07 -40.21
N GLY A 658 46.74 10.91 -39.16
CA GLY A 658 47.88 11.58 -38.53
C GLY A 658 47.41 12.74 -37.63
N ILE A 659 48.27 13.11 -36.66
CA ILE A 659 48.48 14.46 -36.05
C ILE A 659 47.26 15.08 -35.32
N GLY A 660 47.29 15.53 -34.06
CA GLY A 660 48.36 15.82 -33.10
C GLY A 660 47.79 16.42 -31.80
N ASN A 661 48.71 16.75 -30.88
CA ASN A 661 48.52 17.33 -29.55
C ASN A 661 47.50 18.49 -29.45
N ASN A 662 46.77 18.60 -28.33
CA ASN A 662 46.67 19.88 -27.61
C ASN A 662 46.29 19.74 -26.13
N TRP A 663 47.11 20.34 -25.26
CA TRP A 663 46.79 20.71 -23.87
C TRP A 663 46.26 22.16 -23.88
N GLY A 664 45.18 22.47 -23.17
CA GLY A 664 44.85 23.87 -22.83
C GLY A 664 43.37 24.18 -22.56
N ASN A 665 43.09 24.54 -21.30
CA ASN A 665 42.10 25.50 -20.78
C ASN A 665 40.98 26.03 -21.69
N ASN A 666 39.72 26.03 -21.21
CA ASN A 666 39.19 27.16 -20.43
C ASN A 666 37.82 26.83 -19.78
N ASN A 667 37.61 27.45 -18.62
CA ASN A 667 36.39 27.51 -17.83
C ASN A 667 35.16 27.96 -18.63
N ASN A 668 34.00 27.36 -18.34
CA ASN A 668 32.79 28.13 -18.09
C ASN A 668 31.85 27.39 -17.12
N TRP A 669 31.88 27.82 -15.86
CA TRP A 669 30.92 27.45 -14.83
C TRP A 669 29.65 28.29 -15.02
N GLY A 670 28.49 27.66 -15.14
CA GLY A 670 27.22 28.37 -15.18
C GLY A 670 26.02 27.52 -15.60
N ASN A 671 25.49 26.77 -14.63
CA ASN A 671 24.06 26.51 -14.40
C ASN A 671 23.18 25.99 -15.58
N ASN A 672 22.73 24.72 -15.49
CA ASN A 672 21.29 24.45 -15.30
C ASN A 672 20.99 22.99 -15.01
N ASN A 673 20.22 22.81 -13.94
CA ASN A 673 19.55 21.60 -13.49
C ASN A 673 18.27 21.39 -14.33
N SER A 674 18.20 20.28 -15.07
CA SER A 674 16.95 19.71 -15.61
C SER A 674 17.25 18.24 -15.94
N GLY A 675 16.74 17.27 -15.18
CA GLY A 675 15.33 16.91 -15.22
C GLY A 675 15.16 15.79 -16.23
N TRP A 676 15.28 14.55 -15.77
CA TRP A 676 15.08 13.32 -16.56
C TRP A 676 13.66 13.30 -17.16
N ASN A 677 13.51 13.83 -18.36
CA ASN A 677 12.42 13.48 -19.26
C ASN A 677 12.89 13.74 -20.70
N ASN A 678 12.67 12.76 -21.58
CA ASN A 678 13.09 12.69 -22.98
C ASN A 678 14.55 12.28 -23.22
N ASN A 679 14.82 10.96 -23.32
CA ASN A 679 15.53 10.39 -24.48
C ASN A 679 15.60 8.84 -24.43
N TRP A 680 14.48 8.13 -24.49
CA TRP A 680 14.47 6.69 -24.81
C TRP A 680 13.38 6.40 -25.85
N GLY A 681 13.35 7.25 -26.88
CA GLY A 681 12.60 7.02 -28.10
C GLY A 681 13.56 7.01 -29.27
N ASN A 682 13.69 5.85 -29.90
CA ASN A 682 14.38 5.62 -31.18
C ASN A 682 15.92 5.72 -31.16
N ASN A 683 16.57 4.62 -30.77
CA ASN A 683 17.75 4.19 -31.51
C ASN A 683 17.88 2.67 -31.49
N ASN A 684 18.05 2.09 -32.68
CA ASN A 684 18.13 0.65 -32.92
C ASN A 684 19.41 0.04 -32.32
N ASN A 685 19.22 -1.13 -31.70
CA ASN A 685 20.20 -2.21 -31.50
C ASN A 685 21.39 -1.98 -30.54
N SER A 686 21.18 -2.18 -29.23
CA SER A 686 22.29 -2.44 -28.29
C SER A 686 21.89 -3.06 -26.93
N SER A 687 20.82 -3.86 -26.85
CA SER A 687 20.57 -4.69 -25.65
C SER A 687 21.14 -6.11 -25.88
N TRP A 688 22.08 -6.52 -25.03
CA TRP A 688 23.11 -7.55 -25.22
C TRP A 688 24.30 -7.08 -26.08
N GLY A 689 25.33 -6.56 -25.41
CA GLY A 689 26.62 -6.26 -26.05
C GLY A 689 27.19 -7.48 -26.78
N ASN A 690 27.53 -7.27 -28.05
CA ASN A 690 28.14 -8.21 -28.97
C ASN A 690 29.46 -8.80 -28.43
N ASN A 691 29.53 -10.13 -28.32
CA ASN A 691 30.66 -10.85 -28.88
C ASN A 691 30.13 -12.08 -29.62
N SER A 692 30.35 -12.06 -30.94
CA SER A 692 29.77 -12.97 -31.92
C SER A 692 30.57 -14.26 -32.04
N SER A 693 29.89 -15.38 -31.86
CA SER A 693 30.09 -16.55 -32.71
C SER A 693 28.72 -16.94 -33.23
N TRP A 694 28.68 -17.45 -34.46
CA TRP A 694 27.52 -17.73 -35.31
C TRP A 694 27.19 -16.63 -36.32
N GLY A 695 27.28 -17.07 -37.57
CA GLY A 695 27.59 -16.27 -38.74
C GLY A 695 26.44 -15.44 -39.28
N ASN A 696 26.87 -14.44 -40.06
CA ASN A 696 26.07 -13.58 -40.89
C ASN A 696 25.49 -14.37 -42.07
N GLN A 697 24.16 -14.42 -42.19
CA GLN A 697 23.48 -14.54 -43.49
C GLN A 697 22.32 -13.53 -43.52
N ASN A 698 22.48 -12.52 -44.37
CA ASN A 698 21.41 -11.66 -44.85
C ASN A 698 20.29 -12.50 -45.45
N ASN A 699 19.12 -12.52 -44.81
CA ASN A 699 17.83 -12.31 -45.47
C ASN A 699 16.73 -12.06 -44.45
N ASN A 700 15.74 -11.29 -44.89
CA ASN A 700 14.68 -10.63 -44.14
C ASN A 700 13.70 -11.60 -43.44
N GLN A 701 14.11 -12.25 -42.34
CA GLN A 701 13.21 -13.03 -41.45
C GLN A 701 13.64 -12.91 -39.98
N ASN A 702 12.76 -12.30 -39.17
CA ASN A 702 12.91 -12.07 -37.73
C ASN A 702 12.70 -13.38 -36.92
N ASN A 703 13.63 -14.33 -37.02
CA ASN A 703 13.55 -15.65 -36.37
C ASN A 703 14.47 -15.80 -35.14
N GLY A 704 14.81 -14.70 -34.45
CA GLY A 704 15.57 -14.74 -33.20
C GLY A 704 14.72 -15.16 -31.98
N PRO A 705 15.33 -15.73 -30.92
CA PRO A 705 14.63 -16.08 -29.68
C PRO A 705 13.98 -14.84 -29.03
N VAL A 706 12.78 -15.02 -28.48
CA VAL A 706 12.02 -13.96 -27.81
C VAL A 706 12.72 -13.54 -26.52
N THR A 707 12.98 -12.25 -26.38
CA THR A 707 13.41 -11.63 -25.13
C THR A 707 12.21 -10.98 -24.46
N ILE A 708 11.92 -11.34 -23.21
CA ILE A 708 10.85 -10.74 -22.41
C ILE A 708 11.47 -9.75 -21.43
N GLN A 709 10.91 -8.55 -21.31
CA GLN A 709 11.39 -7.50 -20.41
C GLN A 709 10.41 -7.28 -19.26
N TYR A 710 10.93 -7.26 -18.04
CA TYR A 710 10.18 -7.02 -16.81
C TYR A 710 10.70 -5.77 -16.08
N GLU A 711 9.78 -5.01 -15.47
CA GLU A 711 10.09 -4.07 -14.40
C GLU A 711 9.71 -4.72 -13.06
N VAL A 712 10.70 -4.86 -12.17
CA VAL A 712 10.57 -5.60 -10.91
C VAL A 712 10.93 -4.67 -9.75
N PRO A 713 10.06 -4.46 -8.76
CA PRO A 713 10.41 -3.69 -7.56
C PRO A 713 11.59 -4.32 -6.82
N VAL A 714 12.51 -3.48 -6.35
CA VAL A 714 13.77 -3.92 -5.73
C VAL A 714 14.13 -3.10 -4.49
N GLU A 715 14.61 -3.77 -3.44
CA GLU A 715 15.12 -3.15 -2.20
C GLU A 715 16.47 -3.78 -1.80
N ILE A 716 17.29 -3.04 -1.06
CA ILE A 716 18.56 -3.54 -0.51
C ILE A 716 18.47 -3.66 1.01
N LEU A 717 18.67 -4.87 1.51
CA LEU A 717 18.61 -5.24 2.92
C LEU A 717 20.03 -5.40 3.49
N HIS A 718 20.17 -5.23 4.81
CA HIS A 718 21.42 -5.49 5.49
C HIS A 718 21.73 -7.00 5.52
N ALA A 719 23.00 -7.41 5.39
CA ALA A 719 23.36 -8.83 5.29
C ALA A 719 23.19 -9.61 6.62
N HIS A 720 23.28 -8.94 7.77
CA HIS A 720 23.31 -9.59 9.10
C HIS A 720 22.38 -8.96 10.15
N GLN A 721 21.53 -8.01 9.77
CA GLN A 721 20.64 -7.29 10.69
C GLN A 721 19.27 -7.08 10.05
N SER A 722 18.21 -7.00 10.86
CA SER A 722 16.88 -6.64 10.37
C SER A 722 16.84 -5.16 9.98
N GLY A 723 16.63 -4.85 8.69
CA GLY A 723 16.50 -3.48 8.19
C GLY A 723 17.10 -3.26 6.81
N TYR A 724 16.91 -2.04 6.29
CA TYR A 724 17.45 -1.61 5.00
C TYR A 724 18.95 -1.33 5.07
N SER A 725 19.69 -1.71 4.02
CA SER A 725 21.09 -1.30 3.87
C SER A 725 21.19 0.20 3.62
N MET A 726 22.32 0.82 3.96
CA MET A 726 22.59 2.22 3.61
C MET A 726 22.52 2.45 2.09
N ALA A 727 22.84 1.43 1.30
CA ALA A 727 22.72 1.47 -0.17
C ALA A 727 21.27 1.42 -0.69
N ASN A 728 20.28 1.14 0.15
CA ASN A 728 18.87 1.08 -0.27
C ASN A 728 18.36 2.42 -0.77
N ASN A 729 18.81 3.52 -0.16
CA ASN A 729 18.45 4.88 -0.60
C ASN A 729 19.24 5.31 -1.85
N ALA A 730 20.21 4.50 -2.28
CA ALA A 730 21.03 4.75 -3.45
C ALA A 730 20.48 4.08 -4.72
N ILE A 731 19.27 3.51 -4.73
CA ILE A 731 18.69 2.83 -5.90
C ILE A 731 17.34 3.41 -6.30
N ASN A 732 16.96 3.24 -7.58
CA ASN A 732 15.67 3.70 -8.11
C ASN A 732 14.47 2.76 -7.79
N HIS A 733 14.64 1.84 -6.82
CA HIS A 733 13.66 0.84 -6.37
C HIS A 733 12.93 0.02 -7.44
N THR A 734 13.39 0.09 -8.69
CA THR A 734 12.87 -0.63 -9.85
C THR A 734 14.06 -1.21 -10.61
N ALA A 735 14.11 -2.52 -10.73
CA ALA A 735 15.05 -3.24 -11.56
C ALA A 735 14.42 -3.55 -12.92
N ARG A 736 15.22 -3.49 -13.98
CA ARG A 736 14.84 -4.06 -15.26
C ARG A 736 15.46 -5.43 -15.41
N VAL A 737 14.63 -6.43 -15.72
CA VAL A 737 15.07 -7.80 -15.93
C VAL A 737 14.71 -8.26 -17.33
N GLU A 738 15.70 -8.70 -18.11
CA GLU A 738 15.48 -9.27 -19.43
C GLU A 738 15.66 -10.78 -19.39
N GLU A 739 14.65 -11.52 -19.83
CA GLU A 739 14.64 -12.97 -19.93
C GLU A 739 14.89 -13.40 -21.37
N ARG A 740 15.90 -14.25 -21.58
CA ARG A 740 16.20 -14.86 -22.88
C ARG A 740 16.71 -16.28 -22.68
N ASN A 741 16.00 -17.27 -23.22
CA ASN A 741 16.37 -18.70 -23.16
C ASN A 741 16.70 -19.20 -21.72
N GLY A 742 15.93 -18.79 -20.71
CA GLY A 742 16.15 -19.17 -19.31
C GLY A 742 17.27 -18.42 -18.59
N GLN A 743 17.98 -17.50 -19.27
CA GLN A 743 18.92 -16.57 -18.64
C GLN A 743 18.24 -15.23 -18.39
N PHE A 744 18.48 -14.67 -17.19
CA PHE A 744 17.88 -13.44 -16.72
C PHE A 744 18.98 -12.40 -16.51
N ARG A 745 18.96 -11.32 -17.29
CA ARG A 745 19.85 -10.16 -17.11
C ARG A 745 19.18 -9.14 -16.20
N TYR A 746 19.68 -8.99 -14.99
CA TYR A 746 19.21 -8.02 -14.01
C TYR A 746 19.96 -6.70 -14.22
N SER A 747 19.24 -5.57 -14.18
CA SER A 747 19.80 -4.23 -14.29
C SER A 747 19.20 -3.30 -13.23
N VAL A 748 20.06 -2.74 -12.37
CA VAL A 748 19.66 -1.85 -11.27
C VAL A 748 20.42 -0.53 -11.39
N GLN A 749 19.70 0.58 -11.34
CA GLN A 749 20.30 1.90 -11.37
C GLN A 749 20.62 2.40 -9.96
N PHE A 750 21.85 2.87 -9.77
CA PHE A 750 22.28 3.51 -8.53
C PHE A 750 22.41 5.03 -8.69
N VAL A 751 22.04 5.79 -7.66
CA VAL A 751 22.15 7.25 -7.59
C VAL A 751 23.18 7.66 -6.51
N PRO A 752 23.95 8.74 -6.72
CA PRO A 752 24.86 9.27 -5.70
C PRO A 752 24.13 9.65 -4.41
N MET A 753 24.74 9.41 -3.25
CA MET A 753 24.20 9.76 -1.94
C MET A 753 25.00 10.87 -1.27
N GLN A 754 24.36 11.79 -0.55
CA GLN A 754 25.02 12.80 0.29
C GLN A 754 24.72 12.55 1.78
N ARG A 755 25.75 12.56 2.63
CA ARG A 755 25.59 12.52 4.10
C ARG A 755 26.57 13.46 4.80
N ASP A 756 26.07 14.10 5.86
CA ASP A 756 26.90 14.90 6.77
C ASP A 756 27.53 14.01 7.85
N PHE A 757 28.86 14.07 7.93
CA PHE A 757 29.65 13.49 9.02
C PHE A 757 30.46 14.61 9.68
N GLY A 758 30.13 14.96 10.92
CA GLY A 758 30.93 15.89 11.74
C GLY A 758 31.12 17.29 11.12
N GLY A 759 30.12 17.82 10.41
CA GLY A 759 30.18 19.15 9.79
C GLY A 759 30.77 19.20 8.37
N LYS A 760 30.98 18.03 7.72
CA LYS A 760 31.32 17.95 6.29
C LYS A 760 30.34 17.04 5.55
N THR A 761 29.80 17.52 4.43
CA THR A 761 28.95 16.74 3.51
C THR A 761 29.83 15.88 2.61
N LEU A 762 29.72 14.56 2.74
CA LEU A 762 30.39 13.61 1.86
C LEU A 762 29.38 13.09 0.82
N THR A 763 29.74 13.19 -0.45
CA THR A 763 28.99 12.59 -1.56
C THR A 763 29.62 11.24 -1.88
N GLY A 764 28.87 10.15 -1.70
CA GLY A 764 29.29 8.79 -2.00
C GLY A 764 28.66 8.26 -3.30
N ASN A 765 29.49 7.84 -4.25
CA ASN A 765 29.11 7.09 -5.44
C ASN A 765 29.44 5.61 -5.25
N LEU A 766 28.57 4.73 -5.76
CA LEU A 766 28.89 3.32 -5.89
C LEU A 766 29.97 3.15 -6.96
N THR A 767 31.15 2.69 -6.55
CA THR A 767 32.29 2.48 -7.45
C THR A 767 32.34 1.06 -7.99
N ASN A 768 31.99 0.07 -7.16
CA ASN A 768 31.95 -1.35 -7.53
C ASN A 768 30.75 -2.07 -6.89
N LEU A 769 30.13 -2.97 -7.67
CA LEU A 769 29.11 -3.92 -7.20
C LEU A 769 29.59 -5.35 -7.48
N PHE A 770 29.58 -6.20 -6.45
CA PHE A 770 29.86 -7.62 -6.58
C PHE A 770 28.61 -8.45 -6.31
N ILE A 771 28.42 -9.51 -7.08
CA ILE A 771 27.32 -10.48 -6.96
C ILE A 771 27.89 -11.81 -6.46
N TYR A 772 27.15 -12.46 -5.56
CA TYR A 772 27.46 -13.80 -5.06
C TYR A 772 26.43 -14.80 -5.60
N ASP A 773 26.86 -15.66 -6.54
CA ASP A 773 26.09 -16.78 -7.09
C ASP A 773 26.99 -18.03 -7.09
N GLY A 774 27.34 -18.50 -5.89
CA GLY A 774 28.37 -19.53 -5.66
C GLY A 774 29.82 -19.00 -5.80
N ASN A 775 30.07 -18.03 -6.67
CA ASN A 775 31.34 -17.29 -6.81
C ASN A 775 31.12 -15.77 -6.68
N LYS A 776 32.10 -15.02 -6.18
CA LYS A 776 32.09 -13.54 -6.17
C LYS A 776 32.58 -13.02 -7.53
N TYR A 777 31.73 -12.31 -8.26
CA TYR A 777 32.13 -11.63 -9.50
C TYR A 777 31.59 -10.20 -9.55
N GLN A 778 32.26 -9.33 -10.32
CA GLN A 778 31.88 -7.94 -10.45
C GLN A 778 30.75 -7.77 -11.47
N ALA A 779 29.70 -7.02 -11.12
CA ALA A 779 28.63 -6.66 -12.05
C ALA A 779 29.14 -5.66 -13.10
N SER A 780 28.57 -5.71 -14.30
CA SER A 780 28.93 -4.81 -15.41
C SER A 780 28.26 -3.45 -15.24
N GLN A 781 29.05 -2.37 -15.21
CA GLN A 781 28.54 -1.00 -15.15
C GLN A 781 28.34 -0.42 -16.56
N SER A 782 27.17 0.16 -16.80
CA SER A 782 26.80 0.86 -18.04
C SER A 782 26.60 2.37 -17.79
N SER A 783 26.42 3.15 -18.85
CA SER A 783 26.17 4.59 -18.76
C SER A 783 24.97 4.91 -17.85
N GLY A 784 25.07 5.98 -17.06
CA GLY A 784 24.01 6.38 -16.11
C GLY A 784 24.01 5.62 -14.77
N ASN A 785 25.14 5.00 -14.40
CA ASN A 785 25.34 4.25 -13.15
C ASN A 785 24.38 3.06 -12.99
N VAL A 786 24.10 2.38 -14.11
CA VAL A 786 23.32 1.15 -14.15
C VAL A 786 24.27 -0.03 -14.03
N TRP A 787 24.01 -0.89 -13.06
CA TRP A 787 24.77 -2.11 -12.82
C TRP A 787 23.96 -3.32 -13.26
N SER A 788 24.58 -4.20 -14.04
CA SER A 788 23.91 -5.36 -14.62
C SER A 788 24.70 -6.65 -14.47
N TRP A 789 23.99 -7.76 -14.30
CA TRP A 789 24.54 -9.12 -14.19
C TRP A 789 23.55 -10.15 -14.72
N VAL A 790 23.99 -11.38 -14.95
CA VAL A 790 23.17 -12.46 -15.50
C VAL A 790 23.07 -13.60 -14.51
N MET A 791 21.88 -14.15 -14.30
CA MET A 791 21.63 -15.34 -13.48
C MET A 791 20.75 -16.35 -14.24
N ASN A 792 20.79 -17.61 -13.84
CA ASN A 792 20.07 -18.72 -14.50
C ASN A 792 18.66 -18.95 -13.89
N GLY A 793 17.96 -17.89 -13.51
CA GLY A 793 16.62 -17.99 -12.92
C GLY A 793 16.09 -16.68 -12.36
N LYS A 794 14.85 -16.73 -11.86
CA LYS A 794 14.21 -15.66 -11.07
C LYS A 794 14.60 -15.85 -9.60
N TYR A 795 15.40 -14.92 -9.07
CA TYR A 795 15.81 -14.95 -7.68
C TYR A 795 15.09 -13.85 -6.90
N ASP A 796 14.46 -14.21 -5.79
CA ASP A 796 13.82 -13.24 -4.89
C ASP A 796 14.85 -12.48 -4.05
N LYS A 797 16.04 -13.07 -3.82
CA LYS A 797 17.14 -12.49 -3.02
C LYS A 797 18.48 -12.85 -3.62
N VAL A 798 19.38 -11.86 -3.69
CA VAL A 798 20.74 -11.98 -4.21
C VAL A 798 21.70 -11.35 -3.22
N ASN A 799 22.69 -12.12 -2.78
CA ASN A 799 23.76 -11.60 -1.93
C ASN A 799 24.70 -10.72 -2.78
N ILE A 800 25.05 -9.55 -2.25
CA ILE A 800 25.90 -8.58 -2.93
C ILE A 800 26.95 -7.97 -2.00
N ALA A 801 27.98 -7.37 -2.57
CA ALA A 801 28.84 -6.41 -1.87
C ALA A 801 28.89 -5.09 -2.63
N VAL A 802 28.60 -3.99 -1.92
CA VAL A 802 28.66 -2.62 -2.45
C VAL A 802 29.93 -1.93 -1.99
N TRP A 803 30.52 -1.12 -2.85
CA TRP A 803 31.70 -0.35 -2.52
C TRP A 803 31.48 1.13 -2.89
N VAL A 804 31.63 2.01 -1.90
CA VAL A 804 31.33 3.46 -2.01
C VAL A 804 32.60 4.28 -1.77
N ASP A 805 32.91 5.21 -2.67
CA ASP A 805 34.11 6.06 -2.63
C ASP A 805 34.23 6.92 -1.36
N ALA A 806 33.12 7.48 -0.86
CA ALA A 806 33.10 8.30 0.35
C ALA A 806 33.55 7.53 1.60
N MET A 807 33.35 6.20 1.64
CA MET A 807 33.75 5.36 2.77
C MET A 807 35.25 5.05 2.77
N ASP A 808 35.89 5.02 1.60
CA ASP A 808 37.36 4.87 1.50
C ASP A 808 38.08 6.10 2.10
N GLN A 809 37.48 7.30 1.98
CA GLN A 809 38.01 8.54 2.56
C GLN A 809 37.85 8.59 4.10
N ILE A 810 36.77 8.04 4.64
CA ILE A 810 36.51 8.01 6.10
C ILE A 810 37.39 6.93 6.77
N MET A 811 37.57 5.78 6.13
CA MET A 811 38.26 4.62 6.71
C MET A 811 39.79 4.68 6.56
N GLY A 812 40.32 5.54 5.68
CA GLY A 812 41.76 5.74 5.50
C GLY A 812 42.52 4.54 4.92
N LYS A 813 41.82 3.55 4.34
CA LYS A 813 42.40 2.26 3.90
C LYS A 813 42.70 2.14 2.40
N GLY A 814 42.69 3.24 1.65
CA GLY A 814 42.85 3.21 0.20
C GLY A 814 41.66 2.55 -0.52
N PRO A 815 41.75 2.31 -1.84
CA PRO A 815 40.65 1.72 -2.61
C PRO A 815 40.33 0.31 -2.09
N GLY A 816 39.19 0.15 -1.41
CA GLY A 816 38.63 -1.14 -0.99
C GLY A 816 38.15 -1.15 0.45
N GLY A 817 38.46 -0.09 1.21
CA GLY A 817 38.17 0.01 2.64
C GLY A 817 36.69 0.13 3.00
N GLY A 818 35.85 0.54 2.03
CA GLY A 818 34.41 0.75 2.19
C GLY A 818 33.49 -0.38 1.72
N GLU A 819 33.99 -1.61 1.50
CA GLU A 819 33.14 -2.74 1.08
C GLU A 819 32.11 -3.11 2.16
N GLN A 820 30.83 -3.17 1.79
CA GLN A 820 29.74 -3.59 2.67
C GLN A 820 28.91 -4.72 2.02
N ASN A 821 28.73 -5.82 2.76
CA ASN A 821 27.84 -6.90 2.35
C ASN A 821 26.36 -6.50 2.53
N ALA A 822 25.53 -6.81 1.54
CA ALA A 822 24.10 -6.54 1.56
C ALA A 822 23.33 -7.61 0.75
N ILE A 823 21.99 -7.54 0.79
CA ILE A 823 21.11 -8.44 0.03
C ILE A 823 20.22 -7.58 -0.85
N ILE A 824 20.24 -7.77 -2.16
CA ILE A 824 19.23 -7.20 -3.05
C ILE A 824 18.02 -8.15 -3.06
N SER A 825 16.84 -7.63 -2.73
CA SER A 825 15.57 -8.36 -2.74
C SER A 825 14.71 -7.90 -3.91
N PHE A 826 14.25 -8.83 -4.73
CA PHE A 826 13.35 -8.60 -5.88
C PHE A 826 11.95 -9.11 -5.56
N ASP A 827 10.94 -8.28 -5.82
CA ASP A 827 9.55 -8.66 -5.63
C ASP A 827 8.90 -9.08 -6.95
N TRP A 828 9.06 -10.36 -7.27
CA TRP A 828 8.51 -10.93 -8.51
C TRP A 828 6.98 -10.99 -8.53
N SER A 829 6.30 -10.91 -7.37
CA SER A 829 4.83 -10.88 -7.30
C SER A 829 4.23 -9.59 -7.88
N ARG A 830 5.02 -8.51 -7.88
CA ARG A 830 4.67 -7.20 -8.45
C ARG A 830 5.42 -6.90 -9.74
N ALA A 831 6.06 -7.89 -10.35
CA ALA A 831 6.76 -7.72 -11.63
C ALA A 831 5.76 -7.39 -12.76
N LYS A 832 6.08 -6.37 -13.55
CA LYS A 832 5.30 -5.98 -14.73
C LYS A 832 6.05 -6.33 -15.99
N GLU A 833 5.44 -7.10 -16.89
CA GLU A 833 5.98 -7.30 -18.24
C GLU A 833 5.83 -5.99 -19.02
N VAL A 834 6.95 -5.42 -19.48
CA VAL A 834 7.00 -4.12 -20.16
C VAL A 834 7.33 -4.21 -21.64
N GLY A 835 7.68 -5.40 -22.13
CA GLY A 835 7.88 -5.61 -23.56
C GLY A 835 8.34 -7.02 -23.91
N ARG A 836 8.15 -7.38 -25.18
CA ARG A 836 8.75 -8.58 -25.82
C ARG A 836 9.42 -8.16 -27.11
N VAL A 837 10.64 -8.62 -27.34
CA VAL A 837 11.44 -8.30 -28.54
C VAL A 837 12.01 -9.59 -29.13
N GLY A 838 11.78 -9.82 -30.42
CA GLY A 838 12.17 -11.06 -31.13
C GLY A 838 11.01 -12.04 -31.35
N GLY A 839 11.14 -12.94 -32.34
CA GLY A 839 10.13 -13.93 -32.73
C GLY A 839 9.28 -13.56 -33.97
N ASN A 840 8.73 -14.59 -34.63
CA ASN A 840 8.08 -14.55 -35.94
C ASN A 840 6.77 -13.70 -35.93
N ASN A 841 6.65 -12.77 -36.88
CA ASN A 841 5.69 -11.65 -36.84
C ASN A 841 4.18 -12.02 -36.88
N ASN A 842 3.80 -13.25 -37.23
CA ASN A 842 2.38 -13.62 -37.36
C ASN A 842 1.69 -13.99 -36.03
N GLN A 843 2.40 -14.57 -35.05
CA GLN A 843 1.79 -14.90 -33.75
C GLN A 843 1.67 -13.68 -32.82
N ASN A 844 2.56 -12.70 -32.95
CA ASN A 844 2.47 -11.46 -32.16
C ASN A 844 1.33 -10.55 -32.63
N GLN A 845 0.99 -10.53 -33.93
CA GLN A 845 -0.20 -9.83 -34.42
C GLN A 845 -1.50 -10.52 -34.01
N GLN A 846 -1.54 -11.86 -34.00
CA GLN A 846 -2.74 -12.60 -33.57
C GLN A 846 -2.97 -12.53 -32.06
N ASN A 847 -1.91 -12.50 -31.23
CA ASN A 847 -2.05 -12.27 -29.79
C ASN A 847 -2.34 -10.81 -29.44
N GLN A 848 -1.86 -9.84 -30.23
CA GLN A 848 -2.31 -8.45 -30.14
C GLN A 848 -3.78 -8.29 -30.57
N GLN A 849 -4.25 -9.01 -31.59
CA GLN A 849 -5.67 -9.04 -31.97
C GLN A 849 -6.54 -9.77 -30.94
N ASN A 850 -6.08 -10.86 -30.32
CA ASN A 850 -6.83 -11.55 -29.27
C ASN A 850 -6.84 -10.76 -27.94
N GLN A 851 -5.81 -9.96 -27.65
CA GLN A 851 -5.83 -9.00 -26.55
C GLN A 851 -6.67 -7.75 -26.88
N GLN A 852 -6.66 -7.26 -28.13
CA GLN A 852 -7.58 -6.22 -28.59
C GLN A 852 -9.04 -6.70 -28.61
N ASN A 853 -9.32 -7.96 -28.92
CA ASN A 853 -10.68 -8.51 -28.89
C ASN A 853 -11.18 -8.78 -27.45
N LYS A 854 -10.28 -9.12 -26.52
CA LYS A 854 -10.60 -9.16 -25.08
C LYS A 854 -10.76 -7.75 -24.48
N GLN A 855 -10.02 -6.75 -24.95
CA GLN A 855 -10.23 -5.34 -24.59
C GLN A 855 -11.48 -4.74 -25.24
N ASN A 856 -11.85 -5.11 -26.47
CA ASN A 856 -13.05 -4.60 -27.15
C ASN A 856 -14.37 -5.13 -26.56
N GLN A 857 -14.35 -6.27 -25.85
CA GLN A 857 -15.51 -6.71 -25.06
C GLN A 857 -15.59 -6.05 -23.68
N GLN A 858 -14.52 -5.42 -23.18
CA GLN A 858 -14.55 -4.60 -21.95
C GLN A 858 -14.67 -3.08 -22.24
N ASN A 859 -14.43 -2.62 -23.47
CA ASN A 859 -14.48 -1.20 -23.86
C ASN A 859 -15.82 -0.70 -24.45
N GLN A 860 -16.91 -1.48 -24.41
CA GLN A 860 -18.26 -0.92 -24.65
C GLN A 860 -18.89 -0.24 -23.42
N GLN A 861 -18.19 -0.17 -22.27
CA GLN A 861 -18.65 0.58 -21.09
C GLN A 861 -17.72 1.70 -20.61
N ASN A 862 -16.57 1.94 -21.26
CA ASN A 862 -15.70 3.06 -20.89
C ASN A 862 -15.09 3.72 -22.14
N THR A 863 -15.80 4.71 -22.67
CA THR A 863 -15.24 5.72 -23.58
C THR A 863 -15.85 7.08 -23.26
N SER A 864 -15.13 7.87 -22.47
CA SER A 864 -14.80 9.27 -22.81
C SER A 864 -13.71 9.82 -21.90
N ASN A 865 -12.52 9.92 -22.50
CA ASN A 865 -11.36 10.77 -22.21
C ASN A 865 -10.45 10.51 -21.02
N SER A 866 -9.42 9.72 -21.33
CA SER A 866 -8.04 9.90 -20.88
C SER A 866 -7.39 11.10 -21.58
N GLN A 867 -6.60 11.90 -20.85
CA GLN A 867 -5.41 12.54 -21.44
C GLN A 867 -4.26 12.64 -20.42
N SER A 868 -3.09 12.20 -20.90
CA SER A 868 -1.76 12.03 -20.30
C SER A 868 -1.19 13.21 -19.49
N THR A 869 -0.43 12.90 -18.42
CA THR A 869 0.98 13.32 -18.18
C THR A 869 1.45 12.89 -16.77
N THR A 870 2.76 12.56 -16.64
CA THR A 870 3.59 12.50 -15.39
C THR A 870 2.98 11.84 -14.15
N SER A 871 3.50 10.68 -13.71
CA SER A 871 3.28 10.04 -12.39
C SER A 871 2.28 10.79 -11.49
N SER A 872 1.01 10.73 -11.90
CA SER A 872 -0.05 11.46 -11.26
C SER A 872 -0.75 10.48 -10.34
N SER A 873 -0.87 10.97 -9.13
CA SER A 873 -1.49 10.33 -7.98
C SER A 873 -2.69 9.50 -8.41
N LYS A 874 -2.72 8.24 -7.94
CA LYS A 874 -3.90 7.37 -8.00
C LYS A 874 -5.17 8.09 -7.47
N PHE A 875 -4.98 9.10 -6.61
CA PHE A 875 -6.04 9.88 -6.00
C PHE A 875 -6.18 11.27 -6.61
N THR A 876 -7.35 11.56 -7.18
CA THR A 876 -7.62 12.83 -7.86
C THR A 876 -7.62 14.02 -6.91
N ASP A 877 -8.01 13.81 -5.66
CA ASP A 877 -8.10 14.82 -4.61
C ASP A 877 -6.78 15.09 -3.88
N ALA A 878 -5.72 14.32 -4.17
CA ALA A 878 -4.36 14.62 -3.72
C ALA A 878 -3.57 15.48 -4.75
N ASN A 879 -4.09 15.66 -5.97
CA ASN A 879 -3.45 16.48 -6.99
C ASN A 879 -3.46 17.96 -6.57
N GLY A 880 -2.29 18.62 -6.58
CA GLY A 880 -2.13 20.00 -6.11
C GLY A 880 -2.16 20.18 -4.59
N HIS A 881 -2.39 19.11 -3.82
CA HIS A 881 -2.36 19.16 -2.36
C HIS A 881 -0.91 19.20 -1.85
N TRP A 882 -0.60 20.03 -0.85
CA TRP A 882 0.76 20.17 -0.31
C TRP A 882 1.34 18.85 0.21
N ALA A 883 0.48 17.96 0.74
CA ALA A 883 0.88 16.64 1.25
C ALA A 883 1.02 15.56 0.15
N LYS A 884 0.86 15.89 -1.14
CA LYS A 884 0.81 14.90 -2.23
C LYS A 884 1.99 13.93 -2.20
N THR A 885 3.21 14.43 -2.11
CA THR A 885 4.42 13.59 -2.08
C THR A 885 4.40 12.60 -0.93
N ALA A 886 4.00 13.06 0.25
CA ALA A 886 3.87 12.20 1.43
C ALA A 886 2.76 11.17 1.26
N ILE A 887 1.61 11.54 0.68
CA ILE A 887 0.49 10.65 0.38
C ILE A 887 0.92 9.53 -0.57
N ASP A 888 1.55 9.90 -1.70
CA ASP A 888 2.03 8.94 -2.68
C ASP A 888 3.03 7.96 -2.03
N TYR A 889 3.94 8.47 -1.19
CA TYR A 889 4.91 7.64 -0.46
C TYR A 889 4.24 6.61 0.46
N VAL A 890 3.36 7.05 1.37
CA VAL A 890 2.76 6.15 2.38
C VAL A 890 1.78 5.15 1.76
N VAL A 891 1.19 5.50 0.61
CA VAL A 891 0.31 4.59 -0.15
C VAL A 891 1.16 3.56 -0.89
N ASN A 892 2.25 3.97 -1.53
CA ASN A 892 3.16 3.06 -2.23
C ASN A 892 3.85 2.07 -1.27
N LYS A 893 4.12 2.48 -0.04
CA LYS A 893 4.60 1.60 1.04
C LYS A 893 3.50 0.71 1.65
N GLY A 894 2.24 0.91 1.26
CA GLY A 894 1.10 0.13 1.76
C GLY A 894 0.64 0.49 3.18
N TYR A 895 1.21 1.54 3.78
CA TYR A 895 0.81 1.99 5.13
C TYR A 895 -0.60 2.57 5.11
N PHE A 896 -0.90 3.35 4.08
CA PHE A 896 -2.14 4.09 3.92
C PHE A 896 -2.95 3.58 2.74
N LYS A 897 -4.28 3.52 2.89
CA LYS A 897 -5.23 3.23 1.80
C LYS A 897 -6.15 4.43 1.57
N GLY A 898 -6.55 4.64 0.32
CA GLY A 898 -7.57 5.64 -0.03
C GLY A 898 -8.93 5.35 0.63
N LEU A 899 -9.79 6.36 0.68
CA LEU A 899 -11.21 6.20 1.03
C LEU A 899 -11.98 5.50 -0.09
N SER A 900 -11.52 5.66 -1.33
CA SER A 900 -11.97 4.90 -2.50
C SER A 900 -10.78 4.60 -3.41
N GLU A 901 -11.04 4.02 -4.59
CA GLU A 901 -10.00 3.80 -5.61
C GLU A 901 -9.36 5.11 -6.10
N THR A 902 -10.11 6.22 -6.08
CA THR A 902 -9.73 7.52 -6.64
C THR A 902 -9.69 8.66 -5.62
N GLN A 903 -10.11 8.44 -4.38
CA GLN A 903 -10.14 9.47 -3.33
C GLN A 903 -9.27 9.09 -2.13
N PHE A 904 -8.34 9.96 -1.74
CA PHE A 904 -7.54 9.80 -0.52
C PHE A 904 -8.17 10.46 0.70
N GLY A 905 -8.86 11.59 0.52
CA GLY A 905 -9.40 12.48 1.54
C GLY A 905 -8.33 13.23 2.33
N PRO A 906 -7.40 13.99 1.72
CA PRO A 906 -6.25 14.56 2.44
C PRO A 906 -6.63 15.63 3.48
N ASN A 907 -7.76 16.32 3.30
CA ASN A 907 -8.31 17.29 4.24
C ASN A 907 -9.33 16.67 5.21
N GLU A 908 -9.74 15.42 4.98
CA GLU A 908 -10.66 14.73 5.86
C GLU A 908 -9.97 14.37 7.18
N SER A 909 -10.73 14.47 8.26
CA SER A 909 -10.26 14.08 9.60
C SER A 909 -10.00 12.58 9.64
N ILE A 910 -8.87 12.17 10.19
CA ILE A 910 -8.60 10.75 10.41
C ILE A 910 -9.30 10.29 11.70
N THR A 911 -9.89 9.09 11.68
CA THR A 911 -10.44 8.49 12.90
C THR A 911 -9.37 7.77 13.72
N ARG A 912 -9.62 7.56 15.01
CA ARG A 912 -8.71 6.82 15.90
C ARG A 912 -8.42 5.40 15.39
N GLY A 913 -9.43 4.69 14.90
CA GLY A 913 -9.29 3.34 14.34
C GLY A 913 -8.46 3.31 13.05
N GLN A 914 -8.68 4.29 12.16
CA GLN A 914 -7.89 4.46 10.94
C GLN A 914 -6.42 4.73 11.28
N PHE A 915 -6.15 5.61 12.23
CA PHE A 915 -4.77 5.97 12.59
C PHE A 915 -3.99 4.77 13.14
N VAL A 916 -4.58 4.00 14.07
CA VAL A 916 -3.93 2.79 14.61
C VAL A 916 -3.68 1.74 13.52
N THR A 917 -4.61 1.59 12.58
CA THR A 917 -4.44 0.68 11.43
C THR A 917 -3.21 1.04 10.62
N VAL A 918 -3.00 2.33 10.35
CA VAL A 918 -1.85 2.81 9.58
C VAL A 918 -0.54 2.56 10.35
N LEU A 919 -0.52 2.78 11.66
CA LEU A 919 0.64 2.47 12.51
C LEU A 919 0.97 0.97 12.53
N GLY A 920 -0.05 0.11 12.61
CA GLY A 920 0.14 -1.33 12.58
C GLY A 920 0.67 -1.83 11.23
N ARG A 921 0.21 -1.25 10.11
CA ARG A 921 0.75 -1.53 8.78
C ARG A 921 2.19 -1.07 8.62
N MET A 922 2.56 0.06 9.22
CA MET A 922 3.94 0.55 9.20
C MET A 922 4.93 -0.42 9.87
N LEU A 923 4.48 -1.21 10.85
CA LEU A 923 5.29 -2.26 11.49
C LEU A 923 5.04 -3.66 10.91
N ASN A 924 4.26 -3.75 9.83
CA ASN A 924 3.87 -5.02 9.21
C ASN A 924 3.29 -6.02 10.23
N VAL A 925 2.43 -5.53 11.14
CA VAL A 925 1.82 -6.35 12.20
C VAL A 925 1.04 -7.51 11.58
N ASN A 926 1.38 -8.73 11.97
CA ASN A 926 0.62 -9.92 11.65
C ASN A 926 -0.71 -9.92 12.42
N THR A 927 -1.81 -9.62 11.74
CA THR A 927 -3.13 -9.49 12.35
C THR A 927 -3.66 -10.81 12.94
N ASN A 928 -3.12 -11.96 12.51
CA ASN A 928 -3.51 -13.26 13.04
C ASN A 928 -3.16 -13.44 14.52
N ASP A 929 -2.17 -12.70 15.02
CA ASP A 929 -1.73 -12.78 16.42
C ASP A 929 -2.62 -11.95 17.37
N TYR A 930 -3.58 -11.21 16.83
CA TYR A 930 -4.36 -10.19 17.54
C TYR A 930 -5.87 -10.32 17.28
N LYS A 931 -6.42 -11.53 17.48
CA LYS A 931 -7.85 -11.80 17.25
C LYS A 931 -8.77 -11.46 18.43
N THR A 932 -8.22 -11.26 19.63
CA THR A 932 -9.00 -10.96 20.83
C THR A 932 -8.98 -9.46 21.11
N GLN A 933 -10.15 -8.83 21.13
CA GLN A 933 -10.31 -7.39 21.39
C GLN A 933 -10.98 -7.18 22.76
N LYS A 934 -10.63 -6.10 23.49
CA LYS A 934 -11.07 -5.83 24.88
C LYS A 934 -12.02 -4.64 25.06
N PHE A 935 -12.29 -3.87 24.02
CA PHE A 935 -13.10 -2.65 24.05
C PHE A 935 -14.54 -2.90 23.55
N ASN A 936 -15.55 -2.52 24.31
CA ASN A 936 -16.96 -2.85 24.01
C ASN A 936 -17.48 -2.25 22.69
N ASP A 937 -16.90 -1.14 22.24
CA ASP A 937 -17.31 -0.41 21.04
C ASP A 937 -16.48 -0.75 19.79
N VAL A 938 -15.63 -1.77 19.87
CA VAL A 938 -14.84 -2.28 18.73
C VAL A 938 -15.41 -3.61 18.29
N LYS A 939 -16.00 -3.65 17.09
CA LYS A 939 -16.52 -4.89 16.51
C LYS A 939 -15.38 -5.80 16.06
N SER A 940 -15.57 -7.11 16.15
CA SER A 940 -14.52 -8.12 15.89
C SER A 940 -14.15 -8.29 14.41
N ASP A 941 -15.08 -7.97 13.52
CA ASP A 941 -14.98 -8.12 12.07
C ASP A 941 -14.47 -6.85 11.34
N GLU A 942 -14.37 -5.74 12.05
CA GLU A 942 -13.89 -4.48 11.48
C GLU A 942 -12.39 -4.54 11.15
N TYR A 943 -12.01 -3.93 10.03
CA TYR A 943 -10.63 -3.98 9.53
C TYR A 943 -9.59 -3.42 10.52
N TYR A 944 -10.00 -2.51 11.41
CA TYR A 944 -9.15 -1.90 12.43
C TYR A 944 -9.05 -2.75 13.71
N SER A 945 -9.94 -3.73 13.90
CA SER A 945 -10.05 -4.53 15.13
C SER A 945 -8.75 -5.21 15.56
N PRO A 946 -8.05 -5.98 14.69
CA PRO A 946 -6.78 -6.60 15.08
C PRO A 946 -5.68 -5.58 15.37
N TYR A 947 -5.69 -4.43 14.69
CA TYR A 947 -4.71 -3.37 14.93
C TYR A 947 -4.97 -2.63 16.25
N ILE A 948 -6.24 -2.43 16.64
CA ILE A 948 -6.58 -1.88 17.96
C ILE A 948 -6.17 -2.86 19.07
N SER A 949 -6.40 -4.16 18.89
CA SER A 949 -5.95 -5.19 19.83
C SER A 949 -4.42 -5.17 19.99
N TRP A 950 -3.68 -5.11 18.87
CA TRP A 950 -2.23 -4.94 18.87
C TRP A 950 -1.80 -3.67 19.60
N ALA A 951 -2.37 -2.52 19.24
CA ALA A 951 -2.01 -1.24 19.83
C ALA A 951 -2.28 -1.21 21.34
N ASN A 952 -3.33 -1.88 21.81
CA ASN A 952 -3.60 -1.99 23.23
C ASN A 952 -2.61 -2.91 23.93
N LYS A 953 -2.32 -4.08 23.35
CA LYS A 953 -1.34 -5.05 23.90
C LYS A 953 0.06 -4.44 24.01
N MET A 954 0.47 -3.65 23.02
CA MET A 954 1.78 -3.01 22.99
C MET A 954 1.84 -1.67 23.75
N GLY A 955 0.73 -1.22 24.35
CA GLY A 955 0.70 0.05 25.09
C GLY A 955 0.74 1.31 24.22
N VAL A 956 0.44 1.21 22.92
CA VAL A 956 0.25 2.36 22.03
C VAL A 956 -1.03 3.11 22.40
N VAL A 957 -2.09 2.41 22.82
CA VAL A 957 -3.40 2.98 23.20
C VAL A 957 -3.99 2.36 24.47
N ASN A 958 -4.72 3.17 25.25
CA ASN A 958 -5.37 2.75 26.51
C ASN A 958 -6.91 2.84 26.48
N GLY A 959 -7.51 3.23 25.36
CA GLY A 959 -8.95 3.53 25.27
C GLY A 959 -9.31 4.95 25.75
N VAL A 960 -10.61 5.23 25.85
CA VAL A 960 -11.19 6.52 26.27
C VAL A 960 -11.96 6.43 27.61
N GLY A 961 -11.89 5.28 28.29
CA GLY A 961 -12.64 4.99 29.53
C GLY A 961 -13.81 4.03 29.29
N ASN A 962 -14.40 3.49 30.38
CA ASN A 962 -15.53 2.55 30.35
C ASN A 962 -15.35 1.33 29.42
N ASN A 963 -14.11 0.84 29.28
CA ASN A 963 -13.73 -0.19 28.31
C ASN A 963 -14.11 0.17 26.86
N ASN A 964 -14.09 1.44 26.47
CA ASN A 964 -14.32 1.89 25.10
C ASN A 964 -13.04 2.45 24.47
N PHE A 965 -12.93 2.37 23.15
CA PHE A 965 -11.83 2.91 22.35
C PHE A 965 -12.21 4.15 21.52
N ALA A 966 -13.48 4.24 21.12
CA ALA A 966 -14.08 5.19 20.19
C ALA A 966 -13.39 5.17 18.80
N PRO A 967 -13.51 4.07 18.02
CA PRO A 967 -12.77 3.90 16.76
C PRO A 967 -13.13 4.95 15.69
N ASP A 968 -14.38 5.39 15.64
CA ASP A 968 -14.89 6.34 14.63
C ASP A 968 -14.76 7.81 15.04
N LYS A 969 -14.33 8.09 16.28
CA LYS A 969 -14.08 9.45 16.74
C LYS A 969 -12.88 10.03 15.97
N ALA A 970 -13.06 11.25 15.47
CA ALA A 970 -11.98 12.03 14.87
C ALA A 970 -10.83 12.23 15.88
N LEU A 971 -9.59 12.04 15.40
CA LEU A 971 -8.39 12.15 16.23
C LEU A 971 -7.97 13.61 16.34
N THR A 972 -7.77 14.11 17.57
CA THR A 972 -7.20 15.45 17.79
C THR A 972 -5.66 15.43 17.68
N ARG A 973 -5.06 16.60 17.44
CA ARG A 973 -3.60 16.74 17.32
C ARG A 973 -2.84 16.35 18.59
N GLU A 974 -3.38 16.67 19.76
CA GLU A 974 -2.77 16.28 21.05
C GLU A 974 -2.89 14.77 21.31
N GLU A 975 -4.01 14.13 20.95
CA GLU A 975 -4.18 12.68 21.05
C GLU A 975 -3.21 11.95 20.10
N MET A 976 -3.05 12.47 18.87
CA MET A 976 -2.09 11.95 17.90
C MET A 976 -0.66 11.96 18.44
N ALA A 977 -0.22 13.08 19.02
CA ALA A 977 1.14 13.20 19.56
C ALA A 977 1.43 12.14 20.64
N VAL A 978 0.46 11.89 21.52
CA VAL A 978 0.58 10.87 22.58
C VAL A 978 0.65 9.46 22.00
N MET A 979 -0.24 9.13 21.08
CA MET A 979 -0.24 7.83 20.42
C MET A 979 1.03 7.60 19.61
N MET A 980 1.51 8.61 18.88
CA MET A 980 2.73 8.53 18.08
C MET A 980 3.98 8.39 18.96
N THR A 981 4.07 9.10 20.09
CA THR A 981 5.19 8.96 21.02
C THR A 981 5.27 7.55 21.60
N ARG A 982 4.11 6.94 21.94
CA ARG A 982 4.06 5.54 22.40
C ARG A 982 4.40 4.57 21.29
N PHE A 983 3.92 4.82 20.08
CA PHE A 983 4.28 4.05 18.90
C PHE A 983 5.79 4.04 18.63
N LEU A 984 6.46 5.20 18.68
CA LEU A 984 7.90 5.27 18.45
C LEU A 984 8.68 4.43 19.47
N LYS A 985 8.26 4.43 20.74
CA LYS A 985 8.83 3.56 21.78
C LYS A 985 8.66 2.07 21.46
N VAL A 986 7.49 1.67 21.00
CA VAL A 986 7.18 0.27 20.65
C VAL A 986 7.88 -0.18 19.37
N SER A 987 8.00 0.71 18.39
CA SER A 987 8.61 0.41 17.08
C SER A 987 10.13 0.26 17.14
N GLY A 988 10.78 0.72 18.21
CA GLY A 988 12.24 0.79 18.28
C GLY A 988 12.88 1.81 17.32
N LYS A 989 12.08 2.66 16.67
CA LYS A 989 12.59 3.73 15.79
C LYS A 989 13.18 4.85 16.63
N ASN A 990 14.51 4.90 16.68
CA ASN A 990 15.27 5.99 17.29
C ASN A 990 15.47 7.11 16.28
N LEU A 991 14.64 8.16 16.39
CA LEU A 991 14.72 9.32 15.51
C LEU A 991 15.74 10.33 16.04
N ASN A 992 16.45 10.99 15.13
CA ASN A 992 17.38 12.06 15.47
C ASN A 992 16.61 13.36 15.75
N ALA A 993 17.11 14.15 16.70
CA ALA A 993 16.55 15.48 16.96
C ALA A 993 16.80 16.38 15.74
N LYS A 994 15.75 16.72 15.00
CA LYS A 994 15.81 17.60 13.82
C LYS A 994 14.94 18.86 13.95
N GLY A 995 14.14 18.97 15.00
CA GLY A 995 13.21 20.09 15.20
C GLY A 995 13.64 21.07 16.29
N GLY A 996 12.98 22.23 16.32
CA GLY A 996 13.23 23.27 17.31
C GLY A 996 12.66 22.94 18.69
N THR A 997 13.32 23.41 19.75
CA THR A 997 12.85 23.29 21.14
C THR A 997 12.04 24.50 21.61
N SER A 998 11.89 25.52 20.77
CA SER A 998 10.99 26.64 21.02
C SER A 998 9.56 26.12 21.03
N GLY A 999 8.89 26.20 22.19
CA GLY A 999 7.50 25.77 22.34
C GLY A 999 6.55 26.49 21.37
N PHE A 1000 5.33 25.95 21.25
CA PHE A 1000 4.28 26.55 20.43
C PHE A 1000 3.63 27.74 21.15
N LYS A 1001 3.11 28.71 20.39
CA LYS A 1001 2.47 29.91 20.96
C LYS A 1001 1.26 29.58 21.84
N ASP A 1002 0.55 28.51 21.52
CA ASP A 1002 -0.62 28.00 22.23
C ASP A 1002 -0.29 26.82 23.16
N GLN A 1003 0.94 26.73 23.65
CA GLN A 1003 1.40 25.67 24.56
C GLN A 1003 0.54 25.52 25.83
N ASP A 1004 -0.12 26.60 26.28
CA ASP A 1004 -0.99 26.59 27.45
C ASP A 1004 -2.36 25.95 27.17
N SER A 1005 -2.78 25.92 25.90
CA SER A 1005 -4.00 25.23 25.46
C SER A 1005 -3.80 23.72 25.30
N ILE A 1006 -2.56 23.23 25.34
CA ILE A 1006 -2.24 21.80 25.28
C ILE A 1006 -2.59 21.16 26.62
N ALA A 1007 -3.38 20.09 26.59
CA ALA A 1007 -3.72 19.38 27.82
C ALA A 1007 -2.47 18.85 28.54
N SER A 1008 -2.46 18.89 29.87
CA SER A 1008 -1.32 18.48 30.70
C SER A 1008 -0.80 17.09 30.34
N TRP A 1009 -1.69 16.13 30.04
CA TRP A 1009 -1.34 14.77 29.66
C TRP A 1009 -0.67 14.63 28.29
N ALA A 1010 -0.73 15.65 27.43
CA ALA A 1010 -0.16 15.63 26.09
C ALA A 1010 1.12 16.47 25.94
N LYS A 1011 1.42 17.36 26.90
CA LYS A 1011 2.52 18.34 26.80
C LYS A 1011 3.86 17.69 26.47
N ASP A 1012 4.23 16.63 27.18
CA ASP A 1012 5.52 15.94 26.97
C ASP A 1012 5.59 15.29 25.58
N SER A 1013 4.51 14.66 25.14
CA SER A 1013 4.44 14.04 23.82
C SER A 1013 4.51 15.08 22.70
N VAL A 1014 3.82 16.21 22.84
CA VAL A 1014 3.89 17.29 21.85
C VAL A 1014 5.30 17.87 21.78
N LYS A 1015 5.94 18.11 22.93
CA LYS A 1015 7.33 18.58 23.01
C LYS A 1015 8.30 17.61 22.35
N GLU A 1016 8.12 16.31 22.58
CA GLU A 1016 8.98 15.28 21.99
C GLU A 1016 8.79 15.18 20.46
N MET A 1017 7.54 15.23 19.98
CA MET A 1017 7.26 15.22 18.54
C MET A 1017 7.83 16.46 17.83
N ALA A 1018 7.80 17.61 18.49
CA ALA A 1018 8.43 18.84 17.99
C ALA A 1018 9.96 18.71 17.96
N ARG A 1019 10.58 18.23 19.05
CA ARG A 1019 12.04 18.01 19.16
C ARG A 1019 12.57 17.08 18.07
N LEU A 1020 11.83 16.00 17.79
CA LEU A 1020 12.18 15.04 16.74
C LEU A 1020 11.94 15.58 15.32
N GLY A 1021 11.33 16.76 15.16
CA GLY A 1021 10.99 17.32 13.85
C GLY A 1021 9.90 16.54 13.12
N VAL A 1022 9.19 15.67 13.84
CA VAL A 1022 8.07 14.88 13.30
C VAL A 1022 6.85 15.78 13.10
N VAL A 1023 6.64 16.74 14.01
CA VAL A 1023 5.59 17.77 13.92
C VAL A 1023 6.22 19.16 13.98
N LYS A 1024 5.85 20.03 13.03
CA LYS A 1024 6.37 21.42 12.95
C LYS A 1024 5.42 22.50 13.48
N GLY A 1025 4.17 22.16 13.80
CA GLY A 1025 3.12 23.14 14.09
C GLY A 1025 2.42 23.64 12.83
N MET A 1026 1.67 24.72 12.96
CA MET A 1026 0.97 25.44 11.89
C MET A 1026 1.77 26.69 11.50
N ASP A 1027 1.48 27.28 10.33
CA ASP A 1027 2.23 28.42 9.79
C ASP A 1027 2.13 29.69 10.68
N ASP A 1028 1.11 29.78 11.53
CA ASP A 1028 0.92 30.86 12.50
C ASP A 1028 1.78 30.69 13.78
N GLY A 1029 2.51 29.57 13.90
CA GLY A 1029 3.31 29.20 15.07
C GLY A 1029 2.54 28.51 16.19
N ASN A 1030 1.27 28.14 15.98
CA ASN A 1030 0.46 27.37 16.92
C ASN A 1030 0.59 25.85 16.67
N PHE A 1031 0.33 25.06 17.70
CA PHE A 1031 0.15 23.60 17.60
C PHE A 1031 -1.30 23.23 17.28
N ALA A 1032 -2.28 24.00 17.74
CA ALA A 1032 -3.72 23.80 17.65
C ALA A 1032 -4.21 22.46 18.27
N PRO A 1033 -3.98 22.21 19.58
CA PRO A 1033 -4.11 20.88 20.19
C PRO A 1033 -5.49 20.22 20.04
N LYS A 1034 -6.58 21.01 20.08
CA LYS A 1034 -7.96 20.51 20.04
C LYS A 1034 -8.52 20.32 18.63
N THR A 1035 -7.79 20.77 17.60
CA THR A 1035 -8.26 20.60 16.22
C THR A 1035 -8.09 19.17 15.74
N SER A 1036 -9.00 18.73 14.87
CA SER A 1036 -8.94 17.42 14.23
C SER A 1036 -7.71 17.32 13.33
N PHE A 1037 -7.10 16.13 13.33
CA PHE A 1037 -5.93 15.84 12.52
C PHE A 1037 -6.34 15.22 11.19
N THR A 1038 -5.82 15.75 10.08
CA THR A 1038 -6.24 15.30 8.75
C THR A 1038 -5.40 14.12 8.24
N ARG A 1039 -5.96 13.33 7.33
CA ARG A 1039 -5.25 12.19 6.70
C ARG A 1039 -3.98 12.63 5.96
N GLY A 1040 -4.00 13.80 5.32
CA GLY A 1040 -2.81 14.39 4.67
C GLY A 1040 -1.72 14.78 5.67
N GLN A 1041 -2.10 15.30 6.84
CA GLN A 1041 -1.15 15.60 7.91
C GLN A 1041 -0.52 14.32 8.50
N VAL A 1042 -1.29 13.24 8.66
CA VAL A 1042 -0.74 11.93 9.05
C VAL A 1042 0.24 11.40 8.02
N ALA A 1043 -0.10 11.46 6.73
CA ALA A 1043 0.80 11.03 5.67
C ALA A 1043 2.14 11.77 5.76
N GLN A 1044 2.12 13.08 5.99
CA GLN A 1044 3.34 13.88 6.19
C GLN A 1044 4.14 13.45 7.42
N VAL A 1045 3.47 13.18 8.54
CA VAL A 1045 4.12 12.71 9.77
C VAL A 1045 4.85 11.39 9.54
N LEU A 1046 4.20 10.42 8.89
CA LEU A 1046 4.80 9.11 8.60
C LEU A 1046 5.95 9.23 7.60
N TYR A 1047 5.78 10.07 6.57
CA TYR A 1047 6.85 10.40 5.65
C TYR A 1047 8.06 10.98 6.40
N ASN A 1048 7.86 11.91 7.32
CA ASN A 1048 8.94 12.49 8.12
C ASN A 1048 9.64 11.44 8.99
N ILE A 1049 8.90 10.48 9.56
CA ILE A 1049 9.47 9.41 10.40
C ILE A 1049 10.40 8.50 9.60
N ASP A 1050 10.03 8.11 8.37
CA ASP A 1050 10.88 7.23 7.56
C ASP A 1050 12.07 7.98 6.90
N HIS A 1051 12.02 9.31 6.84
CA HIS A 1051 13.10 10.16 6.33
C HIS A 1051 13.89 10.88 7.44
N ASN A 1052 13.62 10.58 8.71
CA ASN A 1052 14.40 11.07 9.85
C ASN A 1052 15.53 10.10 10.18
#